data_AF-A0A6A4PVN8-F1
#
_entry.id   AF-A0A6A4PVN8-F1
#
_cell.length_a   1.000
_cell.length_b   1.000
_cell.length_c   1.000
_cell.angle_alpha   90.00
_cell.angle_beta   90.00
_cell.angle_gamma   90.00
#
_symmetry.space_group_name_H-M   'P 1'
#
loop_
_entity.id
_entity.type
_entity.pdbx_description
1 polymer ?
#
loop_
_entity_poly.entity_id
_entity_poly.type
_entity_poly.pdbx_seq_one_letter_code
_entity_poly.pdbx_strand_id
1 'polypeptide(L)'
;MNQITLFIPFFFLILRISFCYPDPKFLACQPMTCGNNQNISYPFYIIDKQEPFCGNPGFELTCNNNGFPILSLINTTYIVQEIFYNNHTLRLSNVVFSESTTSDHCIDQIKNLSVGKYRFYVAPNQSDVLLFYGCDLTSLPESLKANKIGCSQENKTSSVVGSYREDKSLREACKGDVVNVTVEDVEGEIKEALRKGFVLNWNASNCSVCTNSGGRCGFDLDTDTYAFRCYCPDRPHVVDCGQDAEAKKLSRAEKIVIGLSVGLVSIFIVLLLLLYKRKHGSSGSQFQTTNSYSDPSSTPDAENGNVYFGIPLFSYKELQEATSHFDQDKQIGDGGFGTVYYGKLQDGREVAVKRLYEHNYRRVEQFMNEIQILTRLRHKNLVSLYGCTSRQSRELLLVYEYISNGTVASHLHGELAKPGLLPWSIRIKIAIETASALAYLHASEIIHRDVKTNNILLDSSYCVKVADFGLSRLFPNDVTHVSTAPQGTPGYLDPEYYQCYKLTSKSDVYSFGVMLIELISSQPAVDMDRHKGEINLSSLAIKKIQESKFSELVDPHLGFDSDNEVKRMIISVAELAFQCLQRDKELRPSMNEVLDVLKRIESEKNQEEADVYSAGASHSEWDQVGSLKDVNQPSSPITVTDNWESQTTTPNVSG
;
A
#
# COMPACT_ATOMS: atom_id res chain seq x y z
N MET A 1 65.42 50.52 -19.84
CA MET A 1 64.90 49.17 -19.59
C MET A 1 63.61 49.29 -18.82
N ASN A 2 62.50 48.86 -19.43
CA ASN A 2 61.33 48.26 -18.77
C ASN A 2 60.37 47.86 -19.89
N GLN A 3 60.48 46.60 -20.31
CA GLN A 3 59.51 45.95 -21.19
C GLN A 3 58.22 45.76 -20.39
N ILE A 4 57.11 46.32 -20.87
CA ILE A 4 55.78 45.93 -20.43
C ILE A 4 55.26 44.91 -21.44
N THR A 5 55.33 43.66 -21.05
CA THR A 5 54.80 42.51 -21.78
C THR A 5 53.27 42.61 -21.79
N LEU A 6 52.70 42.84 -22.97
CA LEU A 6 51.25 42.87 -23.18
C LEU A 6 50.74 41.43 -23.26
N PHE A 7 50.22 40.88 -22.16
CA PHE A 7 49.49 39.60 -22.18
C PHE A 7 48.10 39.82 -22.80
N ILE A 8 47.92 39.33 -24.04
CA ILE A 8 46.60 39.19 -24.66
C ILE A 8 46.04 37.83 -24.21
N PRO A 9 44.93 37.77 -23.44
CA PRO A 9 44.26 36.51 -23.20
C PRO A 9 43.50 36.12 -24.46
N PHE A 10 44.03 35.13 -25.18
CA PHE A 10 43.31 34.44 -26.25
C PHE A 10 42.23 33.58 -25.59
N PHE A 11 41.03 34.11 -25.45
CA PHE A 11 39.88 33.32 -24.98
C PHE A 11 39.45 32.42 -26.15
N PHE A 12 39.96 31.19 -26.17
CA PHE A 12 39.42 30.14 -27.03
C PHE A 12 37.97 29.91 -26.60
N LEU A 13 37.03 30.39 -27.42
CA LEU A 13 35.63 30.00 -27.33
C LEU A 13 35.56 28.53 -27.76
N ILE A 14 35.72 27.61 -26.80
CA ILE A 14 35.36 26.22 -27.02
C ILE A 14 33.83 26.21 -27.11
N LEU A 15 33.32 26.35 -28.33
CA LEU A 15 32.00 25.86 -28.68
C LEU A 15 32.02 24.37 -28.37
N ARG A 16 31.58 24.00 -27.17
CA ARG A 16 31.08 22.64 -26.92
C ARG A 16 29.84 22.49 -27.80
N ILE A 17 30.06 22.00 -29.01
CA ILE A 17 29.01 21.33 -29.75
C ILE A 17 28.73 20.07 -28.95
N SER A 18 27.81 20.16 -28.00
CA SER A 18 27.22 18.99 -27.38
C SER A 18 26.47 18.27 -28.49
N PHE A 19 27.10 17.25 -29.08
CA PHE A 19 26.36 16.26 -29.84
C PHE A 19 25.33 15.67 -28.88
N CYS A 20 24.05 16.00 -29.09
CA CYS A 20 22.96 15.44 -28.32
C CYS A 20 22.84 13.97 -28.74
N TYR A 21 23.57 13.09 -28.04
CA TYR A 21 23.42 11.66 -28.22
C TYR A 21 22.12 11.24 -27.53
N PRO A 22 21.25 10.46 -28.18
CA PRO A 22 20.03 10.00 -27.53
C PRO A 22 20.35 9.21 -26.26
N ASP A 23 19.54 9.37 -25.22
CA ASP A 23 19.70 8.67 -23.96
C ASP A 23 19.85 7.14 -24.18
N PRO A 24 20.84 6.47 -23.55
CA PRO A 24 21.06 5.04 -23.74
C PRO A 24 19.87 4.16 -23.37
N LYS A 25 19.08 4.54 -22.35
CA LYS A 25 17.89 3.77 -21.96
C LYS A 25 16.77 3.91 -22.99
N PHE A 26 16.63 5.10 -23.60
CA PHE A 26 15.73 5.30 -24.74
C PHE A 26 16.13 4.43 -25.94
N LEU A 27 17.44 4.33 -26.25
CA LEU A 27 17.91 3.48 -27.34
C LEU A 27 17.75 1.99 -27.06
N ALA A 28 17.90 1.56 -25.81
CA ALA A 28 17.79 0.17 -25.40
C ALA A 28 16.35 -0.38 -25.51
N CYS A 29 15.34 0.43 -25.20
CA CYS A 29 13.94 -0.02 -25.13
C CYS A 29 13.20 0.00 -26.48
N GLN A 30 13.88 -0.44 -27.53
CA GLN A 30 13.26 -0.68 -28.83
C GLN A 30 12.43 -1.97 -28.80
N PRO A 31 11.25 -2.01 -29.45
CA PRO A 31 10.51 -3.24 -29.63
C PRO A 31 11.39 -4.29 -30.32
N MET A 32 11.36 -5.52 -29.79
CA MET A 32 12.10 -6.66 -30.32
C MET A 32 11.15 -7.79 -30.67
N THR A 33 11.61 -8.77 -31.44
CA THR A 33 10.82 -9.95 -31.80
C THR A 33 11.54 -11.24 -31.41
N CYS A 34 10.78 -12.32 -31.20
CA CYS A 34 11.35 -13.66 -31.06
C CYS A 34 11.70 -14.30 -32.42
N GLY A 35 11.26 -13.72 -33.54
CA GLY A 35 11.47 -14.23 -34.90
C GLY A 35 10.15 -14.44 -35.68
N ASN A 36 9.01 -14.47 -34.98
CA ASN A 36 7.67 -14.62 -35.55
C ASN A 36 7.04 -13.29 -36.05
N ASN A 37 7.83 -12.24 -36.29
CA ASN A 37 7.37 -10.89 -36.68
C ASN A 37 6.43 -10.17 -35.68
N GLN A 38 6.18 -10.72 -34.49
CA GLN A 38 5.42 -10.04 -33.46
C GLN A 38 6.32 -9.10 -32.67
N ASN A 39 6.02 -7.80 -32.70
CA ASN A 39 6.74 -6.80 -31.90
C ASN A 39 6.36 -6.89 -30.43
N ILE A 40 7.36 -7.16 -29.60
CA ILE A 40 7.27 -7.15 -28.15
C ILE A 40 7.71 -5.79 -27.64
N SER A 41 6.78 -5.08 -27.00
CA SER A 41 6.96 -3.77 -26.42
C SER A 41 6.37 -3.76 -25.01
N TYR A 42 6.69 -2.70 -24.26
CA TYR A 42 6.14 -2.46 -22.93
C TYR A 42 4.62 -2.72 -22.88
N PRO A 43 4.09 -3.43 -21.88
CA PRO A 43 4.76 -3.84 -20.64
C PRO A 43 5.63 -5.09 -20.73
N PHE A 44 5.57 -5.82 -21.85
CA PHE A 44 6.34 -7.05 -22.04
C PHE A 44 7.77 -6.75 -22.47
N TYR A 45 8.69 -7.63 -22.09
CA TYR A 45 10.07 -7.57 -22.55
C TYR A 45 10.67 -8.97 -22.67
N ILE A 46 11.59 -9.13 -23.61
CA ILE A 46 12.25 -10.40 -23.87
C ILE A 46 13.56 -10.48 -23.07
N ILE A 47 13.66 -11.46 -22.18
CA ILE A 47 14.89 -11.80 -21.47
C ILE A 47 15.99 -12.12 -22.51
N ASP A 48 17.20 -11.63 -22.27
CA ASP A 48 18.39 -11.78 -23.12
C ASP A 48 18.36 -11.03 -24.48
N LYS A 49 17.26 -10.34 -24.83
CA LYS A 49 17.20 -9.47 -26.03
C LYS A 49 16.92 -8.01 -25.74
N GLN A 50 16.23 -7.71 -24.64
CA GLN A 50 15.96 -6.35 -24.17
C GLN A 50 16.50 -6.20 -22.75
N GLU A 51 16.89 -4.98 -22.41
CA GLU A 51 17.29 -4.69 -21.03
C GLU A 51 16.11 -4.88 -20.08
N PRO A 52 16.34 -5.38 -18.85
CA PRO A 52 15.24 -5.66 -17.90
C PRO A 52 14.39 -4.44 -17.57
N PHE A 53 14.98 -3.24 -17.62
CA PHE A 53 14.28 -1.98 -17.37
C PHE A 53 13.33 -1.58 -18.52
N CYS A 54 13.27 -2.31 -19.63
CA CYS A 54 12.39 -1.98 -20.76
C CYS A 54 10.97 -2.53 -20.64
N GLY A 55 10.69 -3.34 -19.63
CA GLY A 55 9.37 -3.88 -19.37
C GLY A 55 8.95 -3.76 -17.92
N ASN A 56 7.71 -4.14 -17.63
CA ASN A 56 7.13 -4.13 -16.30
C ASN A 56 7.50 -5.44 -15.56
N PRO A 57 7.97 -5.40 -14.31
CA PRO A 57 8.26 -6.62 -13.56
C PRO A 57 7.06 -7.58 -13.49
N GLY A 58 7.30 -8.86 -13.78
CA GLY A 58 6.26 -9.89 -13.91
C GLY A 58 5.66 -10.02 -15.31
N PHE A 59 6.19 -9.31 -16.32
CA PHE A 59 5.82 -9.41 -17.75
C PHE A 59 6.97 -9.94 -18.61
N GLU A 60 7.86 -10.74 -18.00
CA GLU A 60 9.01 -11.32 -18.66
C GLU A 60 8.61 -12.38 -19.69
N LEU A 61 9.17 -12.29 -20.88
CA LEU A 61 9.04 -13.29 -21.93
C LEU A 61 10.40 -13.90 -22.27
N THR A 62 10.40 -15.17 -22.64
CA THR A 62 11.55 -15.83 -23.29
C THR A 62 11.19 -16.20 -24.71
N CYS A 63 12.17 -16.57 -25.55
CA CYS A 63 11.89 -17.06 -26.90
C CYS A 63 12.14 -18.57 -26.96
N ASN A 64 11.24 -19.33 -27.59
CA ASN A 64 11.51 -20.72 -27.91
C ASN A 64 12.35 -20.86 -29.19
N ASN A 65 12.81 -22.09 -29.47
CA ASN A 65 13.62 -22.40 -30.66
C ASN A 65 12.90 -22.13 -31.98
N ASN A 66 11.57 -22.13 -31.98
CA ASN A 66 10.74 -21.87 -33.15
C ASN A 66 10.44 -20.35 -33.33
N GLY A 67 11.03 -19.49 -32.50
CA GLY A 67 10.91 -18.04 -32.61
C GLY A 67 9.61 -17.45 -32.05
N PHE A 68 8.87 -18.19 -31.22
CA PHE A 68 7.68 -17.71 -30.51
C PHE A 68 8.01 -17.21 -29.09
N PRO A 69 7.34 -16.16 -28.60
CA PRO A 69 7.47 -15.72 -27.21
C PRO A 69 6.79 -16.71 -26.26
N ILE A 70 7.41 -16.94 -25.11
CA ILE A 70 6.96 -17.83 -24.05
C ILE A 70 6.73 -17.02 -22.78
N LEU A 71 5.54 -17.18 -22.20
CA LEU A 71 5.17 -16.63 -20.90
C LEU A 71 5.15 -17.76 -19.86
N SER A 72 5.90 -17.57 -18.78
CA SER A 72 5.95 -18.51 -17.66
C SER A 72 5.00 -18.04 -16.54
N LEU A 73 3.94 -18.81 -16.28
CA LEU A 73 3.00 -18.55 -15.18
C LEU A 73 3.14 -19.63 -14.12
N ILE A 74 3.55 -19.26 -12.90
CA ILE A 74 3.76 -20.11 -11.71
C ILE A 74 4.55 -21.40 -12.01
N ASN A 75 3.89 -22.42 -12.56
CA ASN A 75 4.42 -23.76 -12.83
C ASN A 75 4.15 -24.25 -14.27
N THR A 76 3.75 -23.38 -15.20
CA THR A 76 3.40 -23.77 -16.58
C THR A 76 3.84 -22.70 -17.57
N THR A 77 4.37 -23.13 -18.70
CA THR A 77 4.80 -22.27 -19.81
C THR A 77 3.74 -22.25 -20.89
N TYR A 78 3.50 -21.06 -21.43
CA TYR A 78 2.51 -20.83 -22.48
C TYR A 78 3.18 -20.13 -23.65
N ILE A 79 2.78 -20.50 -24.86
CA ILE A 79 3.15 -19.78 -26.08
C ILE A 79 2.26 -18.56 -26.20
N VAL A 80 2.86 -17.39 -26.31
CA VAL A 80 2.16 -16.16 -26.64
C VAL A 80 1.89 -16.15 -28.14
N GLN A 81 0.64 -16.38 -28.51
CA GLN A 81 0.20 -16.37 -29.91
C GLN A 81 0.10 -14.94 -30.44
N GLU A 82 -0.46 -14.04 -29.63
CA GLU A 82 -0.64 -12.64 -30.02
C GLU A 82 -0.80 -11.75 -28.77
N ILE A 83 -0.28 -10.53 -28.83
CA ILE A 83 -0.46 -9.51 -27.79
C ILE A 83 -1.25 -8.36 -28.42
N PHE A 84 -2.41 -8.07 -27.86
CA PHE A 84 -3.27 -6.99 -28.29
C PHE A 84 -3.07 -5.78 -27.37
N TYR A 85 -2.19 -4.87 -27.77
CA TYR A 85 -1.85 -3.69 -26.96
C TYR A 85 -3.01 -2.71 -26.76
N ASN A 86 -3.94 -2.62 -27.72
CA ASN A 86 -5.02 -1.62 -27.66
C ASN A 86 -6.13 -1.94 -26.66
N ASN A 87 -6.43 -3.22 -26.45
CA ASN A 87 -7.49 -3.67 -25.55
C ASN A 87 -6.94 -4.37 -24.29
N HIS A 88 -5.62 -4.36 -24.12
CA HIS A 88 -4.90 -4.99 -23.01
C HIS A 88 -5.19 -6.49 -22.85
N THR A 89 -5.21 -7.23 -23.96
CA THR A 89 -5.36 -8.70 -23.96
C THR A 89 -4.15 -9.40 -24.56
N LEU A 90 -3.98 -10.68 -24.24
CA LEU A 90 -2.98 -11.55 -24.86
C LEU A 90 -3.57 -12.96 -25.05
N ARG A 91 -3.32 -13.55 -26.22
CA ARG A 91 -3.74 -14.92 -26.53
C ARG A 91 -2.61 -15.89 -26.22
N LEU A 92 -2.90 -16.92 -25.45
CA LEU A 92 -1.98 -17.96 -25.01
C LEU A 92 -2.45 -19.31 -25.49
N SER A 93 -1.51 -20.17 -25.89
CA SER A 93 -1.75 -21.60 -26.03
C SER A 93 -0.77 -22.38 -25.19
N ASN A 94 -1.19 -23.53 -24.65
CA ASN A 94 -0.25 -24.39 -23.93
C ASN A 94 0.76 -24.99 -24.92
N VAL A 95 2.05 -24.99 -24.55
CA VAL A 95 3.14 -25.52 -25.39
C VAL A 95 2.87 -26.97 -25.80
N VAL A 96 2.23 -27.75 -24.92
CA VAL A 96 1.92 -29.18 -25.13
C VAL A 96 0.99 -29.42 -26.33
N PHE A 97 0.17 -28.44 -26.73
CA PHE A 97 -0.72 -28.56 -27.89
C PHE A 97 -0.15 -27.93 -29.16
N SER A 98 1.02 -27.29 -29.10
CA SER A 98 1.62 -26.57 -30.22
C SER A 98 2.28 -27.52 -31.24
N GLU A 99 2.91 -28.59 -30.75
CA GLU A 99 3.74 -29.47 -31.59
C GLU A 99 2.92 -30.62 -32.20
N SER A 100 2.55 -30.41 -33.46
CA SER A 100 2.20 -31.42 -34.47
C SER A 100 0.79 -32.04 -34.48
N THR A 101 0.43 -32.40 -35.70
CA THR A 101 -0.87 -32.74 -36.29
C THR A 101 -1.15 -34.25 -36.26
N THR A 102 -0.44 -35.03 -35.43
CA THR A 102 -0.54 -36.50 -35.40
C THR A 102 -1.07 -37.00 -34.06
N SER A 103 -2.02 -37.93 -34.11
CA SER A 103 -2.79 -38.48 -32.97
C SER A 103 -2.01 -39.35 -31.97
N ASP A 104 -0.67 -39.37 -32.09
CA ASP A 104 0.22 -40.35 -31.46
C ASP A 104 1.23 -39.71 -30.49
N HIS A 105 1.21 -38.39 -30.31
CA HIS A 105 2.02 -37.75 -29.27
C HIS A 105 1.42 -37.99 -27.88
N CYS A 106 2.26 -38.37 -26.93
CA CYS A 106 1.84 -38.52 -25.53
C CYS A 106 1.95 -37.18 -24.80
N ILE A 107 0.89 -36.82 -24.09
CA ILE A 107 0.72 -35.55 -23.41
C ILE A 107 1.14 -35.73 -21.95
N ASP A 108 2.06 -34.88 -21.50
CA ASP A 108 2.40 -34.77 -20.09
C ASP A 108 1.20 -34.25 -19.30
N GLN A 109 1.13 -34.58 -18.02
CA GLN A 109 0.04 -34.11 -17.17
C GLN A 109 0.12 -32.60 -16.99
N ILE A 110 -0.93 -31.90 -17.43
CA ILE A 110 -1.05 -30.44 -17.34
C ILE A 110 -1.67 -30.10 -15.98
N LYS A 111 -1.34 -28.92 -15.44
CA LYS A 111 -1.95 -28.40 -14.21
C LYS A 111 -3.05 -27.40 -14.55
N ASN A 112 -4.04 -27.28 -13.65
CA ASN A 112 -5.08 -26.27 -13.78
C ASN A 112 -4.47 -24.87 -13.89
N LEU A 113 -5.05 -24.03 -14.74
CA LEU A 113 -4.61 -22.65 -14.94
C LEU A 113 -4.69 -21.89 -13.61
N SER A 114 -3.57 -21.33 -13.18
CA SER A 114 -3.50 -20.47 -12.01
C SER A 114 -2.88 -19.14 -12.43
N VAL A 115 -3.71 -18.11 -12.51
CA VAL A 115 -3.33 -16.75 -12.89
C VAL A 115 -3.35 -15.83 -11.67
N GLY A 116 -2.32 -14.99 -11.52
CA GLY A 116 -2.25 -14.01 -10.45
C GLY A 116 -3.17 -12.82 -10.73
N LYS A 117 -4.26 -12.68 -9.95
CA LYS A 117 -5.37 -11.71 -10.15
C LYS A 117 -4.97 -10.23 -10.37
N TYR A 118 -3.74 -9.83 -10.06
CA TYR A 118 -3.29 -8.44 -10.18
C TYR A 118 -2.65 -8.09 -11.54
N ARG A 119 -2.05 -9.07 -12.23
CA ARG A 119 -1.33 -8.83 -13.50
C ARG A 119 -2.04 -9.45 -14.70
N PHE A 120 -2.56 -10.66 -14.52
CA PHE A 120 -3.25 -11.43 -15.56
C PHE A 120 -4.54 -12.00 -14.99
N TYR A 121 -5.62 -11.91 -15.77
CA TYR A 121 -6.89 -12.52 -15.42
C TYR A 121 -7.59 -13.03 -16.68
N VAL A 122 -8.37 -14.10 -16.54
CA VAL A 122 -9.06 -14.75 -17.66
C VAL A 122 -10.04 -13.76 -18.28
N ALA A 123 -10.02 -13.64 -19.62
CA ALA A 123 -10.94 -12.79 -20.35
C ALA A 123 -12.40 -13.29 -20.20
N PRO A 124 -13.41 -12.43 -20.43
CA PRO A 124 -14.77 -12.94 -20.62
C PRO A 124 -14.83 -13.88 -21.84
N ASN A 125 -15.85 -14.74 -21.89
CA ASN A 125 -16.07 -15.72 -22.96
C ASN A 125 -14.94 -16.74 -23.10
N GLN A 126 -14.43 -17.24 -21.98
CA GLN A 126 -13.54 -18.39 -21.93
C GLN A 126 -14.30 -19.53 -21.24
N SER A 127 -14.10 -20.75 -21.73
CA SER A 127 -14.74 -21.97 -21.25
C SER A 127 -13.66 -22.98 -20.84
N ASP A 128 -14.00 -23.93 -19.98
CA ASP A 128 -13.08 -24.99 -19.59
C ASP A 128 -13.40 -26.28 -20.37
N VAL A 129 -12.34 -26.90 -20.91
CA VAL A 129 -12.34 -28.27 -21.41
C VAL A 129 -11.77 -29.18 -20.34
N LEU A 130 -12.49 -30.24 -20.00
CA LEU A 130 -12.02 -31.31 -19.13
C LEU A 130 -11.17 -32.29 -19.94
N LEU A 131 -9.92 -32.47 -19.54
CA LEU A 131 -9.04 -33.51 -20.08
C LEU A 131 -8.99 -34.69 -19.12
N PHE A 132 -9.39 -35.85 -19.60
CA PHE A 132 -9.34 -37.11 -18.88
C PHE A 132 -8.11 -37.90 -19.32
N TYR A 133 -7.24 -38.22 -18.38
CA TYR A 133 -6.04 -39.02 -18.62
C TYR A 133 -6.32 -40.51 -18.37
N GLY A 134 -5.58 -41.39 -19.04
CA GLY A 134 -5.62 -42.82 -18.74
C GLY A 134 -6.86 -43.55 -19.26
N CYS A 135 -7.43 -43.11 -20.38
CA CYS A 135 -8.67 -43.65 -20.94
C CYS A 135 -8.45 -44.91 -21.79
N ASP A 136 -9.33 -45.91 -21.63
CA ASP A 136 -9.46 -47.05 -22.55
C ASP A 136 -10.51 -46.76 -23.64
N LEU A 137 -10.04 -46.49 -24.85
CA LEU A 137 -10.92 -46.17 -25.98
C LEU A 137 -11.87 -47.31 -26.34
N THR A 138 -11.54 -48.58 -26.09
CA THR A 138 -12.42 -49.71 -26.46
C THR A 138 -13.75 -49.68 -25.69
N SER A 139 -13.73 -49.09 -24.50
CA SER A 139 -14.88 -48.94 -23.61
C SER A 139 -15.75 -47.71 -23.88
N LEU A 140 -15.33 -46.82 -24.78
CA LEU A 140 -16.00 -45.54 -25.06
C LEU A 140 -16.90 -45.56 -26.32
N PRO A 141 -18.01 -44.79 -26.33
CA PRO A 141 -18.80 -44.49 -27.52
C PRO A 141 -17.98 -43.80 -28.62
N GLU A 142 -18.34 -44.02 -29.91
CA GLU A 142 -17.66 -43.41 -31.07
C GLU A 142 -17.62 -41.88 -31.05
N SER A 143 -18.66 -41.23 -30.51
CA SER A 143 -18.70 -39.77 -30.35
C SER A 143 -17.59 -39.23 -29.42
N LEU A 144 -17.23 -39.99 -28.38
CA LEU A 144 -16.18 -39.60 -27.42
C LEU A 144 -14.79 -40.03 -27.89
N LYS A 145 -14.69 -41.12 -28.66
CA LYS A 145 -13.43 -41.53 -29.31
C LYS A 145 -12.90 -40.47 -30.28
N ALA A 146 -13.79 -39.75 -30.97
CA ALA A 146 -13.42 -38.65 -31.85
C ALA A 146 -12.68 -37.50 -31.10
N ASN A 147 -12.95 -37.33 -29.80
CA ASN A 147 -12.31 -36.33 -28.95
C ASN A 147 -10.97 -36.78 -28.35
N LYS A 148 -10.36 -37.86 -28.86
CA LYS A 148 -9.01 -38.30 -28.46
C LYS A 148 -8.00 -37.21 -28.81
N ILE A 149 -7.34 -36.62 -27.81
CA ILE A 149 -6.32 -35.57 -27.98
C ILE A 149 -4.94 -36.18 -28.25
N GLY A 150 -4.56 -37.23 -27.50
CA GLY A 150 -3.26 -37.90 -27.61
C GLY A 150 -3.18 -39.15 -26.73
N CYS A 151 -1.97 -39.63 -26.43
CA CYS A 151 -1.73 -40.66 -25.39
C CYS A 151 -1.30 -40.03 -24.06
N SER A 152 -1.35 -40.78 -22.95
CA SER A 152 -0.80 -40.31 -21.66
C SER A 152 0.70 -40.65 -21.59
N GLN A 153 1.53 -39.71 -21.11
CA GLN A 153 2.96 -39.98 -20.93
C GLN A 153 3.22 -41.06 -19.87
N GLU A 154 2.44 -41.07 -18.78
CA GLU A 154 2.59 -42.05 -17.69
C GLU A 154 2.32 -43.49 -18.16
N ASN A 155 1.40 -43.63 -19.11
CA ASN A 155 1.10 -44.90 -19.74
C ASN A 155 0.76 -44.69 -21.22
N LYS A 156 1.77 -44.88 -22.08
CA LYS A 156 1.70 -44.66 -23.54
C LYS A 156 0.62 -45.47 -24.25
N THR A 157 0.08 -46.51 -23.61
CA THR A 157 -1.03 -47.33 -24.14
C THR A 157 -2.41 -46.74 -23.85
N SER A 158 -2.50 -45.79 -22.92
CA SER A 158 -3.74 -45.14 -22.50
C SER A 158 -3.91 -43.78 -23.19
N SER A 159 -5.16 -43.41 -23.49
CA SER A 159 -5.48 -42.18 -24.24
C SER A 159 -5.83 -41.01 -23.32
N VAL A 160 -5.67 -39.80 -23.85
CA VAL A 160 -6.21 -38.56 -23.27
C VAL A 160 -7.40 -38.12 -24.11
N VAL A 161 -8.55 -37.91 -23.46
CA VAL A 161 -9.81 -37.56 -24.13
C VAL A 161 -10.36 -36.26 -23.54
N GLY A 162 -10.78 -35.34 -24.41
CA GLY A 162 -11.35 -34.06 -24.00
C GLY A 162 -12.89 -34.06 -23.99
N SER A 163 -13.48 -33.27 -23.10
CA SER A 163 -14.93 -33.01 -23.07
C SER A 163 -15.25 -31.63 -22.51
N TYR A 164 -16.27 -30.95 -23.05
CA TYR A 164 -16.78 -29.69 -22.49
C TYR A 164 -17.68 -29.89 -21.25
N ARG A 165 -18.12 -31.13 -20.99
CA ARG A 165 -18.99 -31.47 -19.86
C ARG A 165 -18.51 -32.74 -19.18
N GLU A 166 -18.82 -32.90 -17.90
CA GLU A 166 -18.59 -34.17 -17.23
C GLU A 166 -19.47 -35.25 -17.89
N ASP A 167 -18.82 -36.31 -18.36
CA ASP A 167 -19.48 -37.48 -18.92
C ASP A 167 -19.19 -38.70 -18.04
N LYS A 168 -20.25 -39.40 -17.62
CA LYS A 168 -20.13 -40.56 -16.74
C LYS A 168 -19.33 -41.70 -17.38
N SER A 169 -19.47 -41.88 -18.70
CA SER A 169 -18.71 -42.89 -19.45
C SER A 169 -17.21 -42.56 -19.47
N LEU A 170 -16.83 -41.28 -19.50
CA LEU A 170 -15.41 -40.88 -19.36
C LEU A 170 -14.88 -41.13 -17.95
N ARG A 171 -15.68 -40.85 -16.90
CA ARG A 171 -15.29 -41.14 -15.50
C ARG A 171 -15.08 -42.63 -15.25
N GLU A 172 -15.83 -43.50 -15.91
CA GLU A 172 -15.70 -44.96 -15.77
C GLU A 172 -14.56 -45.54 -16.63
N ALA A 173 -14.36 -45.01 -17.84
CA ALA A 173 -13.36 -45.48 -18.79
C ALA A 173 -11.93 -44.95 -18.55
N CYS A 174 -11.78 -43.84 -17.83
CA CYS A 174 -10.51 -43.16 -17.60
C CYS A 174 -10.09 -43.29 -16.13
N LYS A 175 -8.90 -43.85 -15.89
CA LYS A 175 -8.39 -44.10 -14.53
C LYS A 175 -7.36 -43.07 -14.05
N GLY A 176 -6.97 -42.13 -14.90
CA GLY A 176 -6.04 -41.05 -14.57
C GLY A 176 -6.75 -39.80 -14.08
N ASP A 177 -5.97 -38.75 -13.89
CA ASP A 177 -6.46 -37.46 -13.40
C ASP A 177 -7.34 -36.72 -14.42
N VAL A 178 -8.14 -35.79 -13.90
CA VAL A 178 -8.98 -34.89 -14.68
C VAL A 178 -8.49 -33.46 -14.47
N VAL A 179 -8.21 -32.76 -15.56
CA VAL A 179 -7.63 -31.42 -15.55
C VAL A 179 -8.51 -30.46 -16.32
N ASN A 180 -8.74 -29.26 -15.76
CA ASN A 180 -9.45 -28.19 -16.45
C ASN A 180 -8.47 -27.39 -17.29
N VAL A 181 -8.70 -27.32 -18.59
CA VAL A 181 -7.94 -26.51 -19.53
C VAL A 181 -8.82 -25.42 -20.10
N THR A 182 -8.48 -24.18 -19.80
CA THR A 182 -9.20 -23.01 -20.31
C THR A 182 -8.95 -22.82 -21.81
N VAL A 183 -10.02 -22.57 -22.56
CA VAL A 183 -10.03 -22.29 -23.99
C VAL A 183 -10.97 -21.12 -24.32
N GLU A 184 -10.76 -20.48 -25.46
CA GLU A 184 -11.67 -19.46 -25.99
C GLU A 184 -13.03 -20.12 -26.33
N ASP A 185 -14.15 -19.56 -25.86
CA ASP A 185 -15.49 -20.14 -25.97
C ASP A 185 -15.97 -20.19 -27.43
N VAL A 186 -15.76 -21.33 -28.09
CA VAL A 186 -16.20 -21.58 -29.46
C VAL A 186 -16.73 -23.02 -29.54
N GLU A 187 -18.02 -23.18 -29.86
CA GLU A 187 -18.57 -24.49 -30.23
C GLU A 187 -17.78 -25.03 -31.44
N GLY A 188 -17.00 -26.08 -31.23
CA GLY A 188 -16.06 -26.59 -32.22
C GLY A 188 -15.24 -27.77 -31.74
N GLU A 189 -14.36 -28.28 -32.60
CA GLU A 189 -13.51 -29.41 -32.30
C GLU A 189 -12.54 -29.07 -31.14
N ILE A 190 -12.53 -29.92 -30.10
CA ILE A 190 -11.76 -29.68 -28.87
C ILE A 190 -10.26 -29.51 -29.15
N LYS A 191 -9.71 -30.26 -30.10
CA LYS A 191 -8.29 -30.13 -30.49
C LYS A 191 -7.97 -28.75 -31.00
N GLU A 192 -8.83 -28.18 -31.83
CA GLU A 192 -8.63 -26.86 -32.41
C GLU A 192 -8.77 -25.79 -31.33
N ALA A 193 -9.73 -25.94 -30.41
CA ALA A 193 -9.87 -25.04 -29.26
C ALA A 193 -8.60 -25.06 -28.37
N LEU A 194 -8.02 -26.23 -28.10
CA LEU A 194 -6.77 -26.37 -27.33
C LEU A 194 -5.56 -25.77 -28.06
N ARG A 195 -5.49 -25.88 -29.39
CA ARG A 195 -4.43 -25.26 -30.21
C ARG A 195 -4.56 -23.74 -30.24
N LYS A 196 -5.77 -23.23 -30.45
CA LYS A 196 -6.08 -21.78 -30.43
C LYS A 196 -5.80 -21.19 -29.05
N GLY A 197 -6.07 -21.97 -28.00
CA GLY A 197 -5.83 -21.62 -26.62
C GLY A 197 -6.89 -20.68 -26.05
N PHE A 198 -6.47 -19.74 -25.20
CA PHE A 198 -7.34 -18.85 -24.44
C PHE A 198 -6.79 -17.44 -24.39
N VAL A 199 -7.62 -16.49 -23.96
CA VAL A 199 -7.26 -15.08 -23.85
C VAL A 199 -7.19 -14.66 -22.38
N LEU A 200 -6.11 -13.96 -22.03
CA LEU A 200 -5.97 -13.27 -20.75
C LEU A 200 -6.04 -11.76 -20.98
N ASN A 201 -6.72 -11.07 -20.08
CA ASN A 201 -6.52 -9.64 -19.88
C ASN A 201 -5.24 -9.43 -19.06
N TRP A 202 -4.52 -8.35 -19.36
CA TRP A 202 -3.37 -7.93 -18.59
C TRP A 202 -3.50 -6.51 -18.05
N ASN A 203 -2.85 -6.24 -16.92
CA ASN A 203 -2.89 -4.94 -16.25
C ASN A 203 -1.46 -4.45 -15.93
N ALA A 204 -1.09 -3.31 -16.51
CA ALA A 204 0.23 -2.69 -16.37
C ALA A 204 0.12 -1.16 -16.36
N SER A 205 1.23 -0.47 -16.03
CA SER A 205 1.28 0.99 -16.04
C SER A 205 0.95 1.55 -17.44
N ASN A 206 0.23 2.66 -17.48
CA ASN A 206 -0.22 3.25 -18.75
C ASN A 206 0.97 3.86 -19.51
N CYS A 207 1.27 3.27 -20.68
CA CYS A 207 2.38 3.69 -21.53
C CYS A 207 1.99 4.74 -22.60
N SER A 208 0.70 4.95 -22.83
CA SER A 208 0.20 5.78 -23.95
C SER A 208 0.71 7.22 -23.93
N VAL A 209 0.76 7.86 -22.76
CA VAL A 209 1.18 9.25 -22.60
C VAL A 209 2.67 9.41 -22.98
N CYS A 210 3.51 8.50 -22.50
CA CYS A 210 4.93 8.46 -22.84
C CYS A 210 5.15 8.26 -24.35
N THR A 211 4.50 7.26 -24.94
CA THR A 211 4.67 6.98 -26.37
C THR A 211 4.17 8.11 -27.26
N ASN A 212 3.06 8.76 -26.88
CA ASN A 212 2.50 9.90 -27.62
C ASN A 212 3.43 11.12 -27.61
N SER A 213 4.25 11.26 -26.56
CA SER A 213 5.27 12.30 -26.46
C SER A 213 6.60 11.96 -27.16
N GLY A 214 6.71 10.78 -27.78
CA GLY A 214 7.92 10.32 -28.47
C GLY A 214 8.88 9.51 -27.58
N GLY A 215 8.45 9.12 -26.38
CA GLY A 215 9.22 8.30 -25.45
C GLY A 215 8.99 6.81 -25.56
N ARG A 216 9.78 6.06 -24.80
CA ARG A 216 9.68 4.61 -24.65
C ARG A 216 9.52 4.26 -23.18
N CYS A 217 8.48 3.51 -22.87
CA CYS A 217 8.20 3.13 -21.51
C CYS A 217 9.18 2.08 -21.00
N GLY A 218 9.40 2.12 -19.70
CA GLY A 218 10.13 1.11 -18.99
C GLY A 218 9.88 1.21 -17.49
N PHE A 219 10.72 0.53 -16.74
CA PHE A 219 10.62 0.42 -15.31
C PHE A 219 12.01 0.54 -14.71
N ASP A 220 12.18 1.51 -13.82
CA ASP A 220 13.42 1.71 -13.09
C ASP A 220 13.56 0.59 -12.06
N LEU A 221 14.62 -0.22 -12.16
CA LEU A 221 14.84 -1.39 -11.32
C LEU A 221 15.74 -1.10 -10.12
N ASP A 222 16.18 0.15 -9.96
CA ASP A 222 16.94 0.58 -8.79
C ASP A 222 16.07 0.43 -7.53
N THR A 223 16.68 -0.10 -6.46
CA THR A 223 16.02 -0.52 -5.22
C THR A 223 15.25 0.59 -4.50
N ASP A 224 15.56 1.85 -4.82
CA ASP A 224 14.98 3.04 -4.20
C ASP A 224 13.79 3.63 -4.96
N THR A 225 13.69 3.39 -6.28
CA THR A 225 12.65 4.01 -7.14
C THR A 225 11.61 3.00 -7.61
N TYR A 226 12.00 1.77 -7.95
CA TYR A 226 11.14 0.67 -8.44
C TYR A 226 9.81 1.14 -9.08
N ALA A 227 9.90 1.93 -10.16
CA ALA A 227 8.77 2.66 -10.71
C ALA A 227 8.79 2.75 -12.23
N PHE A 228 7.61 2.93 -12.82
CA PHE A 228 7.44 3.26 -14.23
C PHE A 228 8.22 4.54 -14.61
N ARG A 229 8.87 4.51 -15.78
CA ARG A 229 9.57 5.64 -16.37
C ARG A 229 9.26 5.78 -17.85
N CYS A 230 9.28 7.02 -18.31
CA CYS A 230 9.31 7.35 -19.73
C CYS A 230 10.74 7.68 -20.15
N TYR A 231 11.41 6.76 -20.86
CA TYR A 231 12.71 7.04 -21.44
C TYR A 231 12.54 7.92 -22.67
N CYS A 232 13.15 9.10 -22.67
CA CYS A 232 13.06 10.07 -23.75
C CYS A 232 14.44 10.26 -24.40
N PRO A 233 14.52 10.80 -25.62
CA PRO A 233 15.79 11.01 -26.30
C PRO A 233 16.77 11.88 -25.51
N ASP A 234 16.30 12.77 -24.64
CA ASP A 234 17.12 13.63 -23.79
C ASP A 234 17.54 12.94 -22.47
N ARG A 235 16.57 12.44 -21.69
CA ARG A 235 16.78 11.73 -20.42
C ARG A 235 15.54 10.92 -20.01
N PRO A 236 15.61 10.06 -18.99
CA PRO A 236 14.42 9.47 -18.37
C PRO A 236 13.55 10.52 -17.66
N HIS A 237 12.24 10.49 -17.93
CA HIS A 237 11.19 11.29 -17.28
C HIS A 237 10.19 10.39 -16.56
N VAL A 238 9.29 10.98 -15.78
CA VAL A 238 8.30 10.22 -14.98
C VAL A 238 7.12 9.74 -15.85
N VAL A 239 6.63 10.57 -16.78
CA VAL A 239 5.37 10.29 -17.50
C VAL A 239 5.48 10.51 -19.03
N ASP A 240 6.12 11.60 -19.48
CA ASP A 240 6.25 11.94 -20.90
C ASP A 240 7.59 12.63 -21.22
N CYS A 241 7.83 12.87 -22.51
CA CYS A 241 8.99 13.60 -23.05
C CYS A 241 8.70 15.09 -23.27
N GLY A 242 7.71 15.64 -22.57
CA GLY A 242 7.21 17.00 -22.68
C GLY A 242 8.00 18.01 -21.84
N GLN A 243 8.12 19.22 -22.38
CA GLN A 243 9.05 20.29 -21.96
C GLN A 243 8.92 20.69 -20.49
N ASP A 244 10.06 21.00 -19.88
CA ASP A 244 10.17 22.03 -18.84
C ASP A 244 9.29 23.23 -19.26
N ALA A 245 8.12 23.36 -18.66
CA ALA A 245 7.32 24.58 -18.73
C ALA A 245 8.02 25.65 -17.89
N GLU A 246 9.13 26.16 -18.41
CA GLU A 246 9.74 27.49 -18.24
C GLU A 246 10.99 27.58 -19.16
N ALA A 247 10.77 27.39 -20.47
CA ALA A 247 11.67 27.95 -21.49
C ALA A 247 10.83 28.85 -22.40
N LYS A 248 10.63 30.11 -21.97
CA LYS A 248 10.04 31.15 -22.82
C LYS A 248 10.82 31.24 -24.13
N LYS A 249 10.22 30.83 -25.26
CA LYS A 249 10.69 31.22 -26.58
C LYS A 249 10.49 32.72 -26.73
N LEU A 250 11.57 33.46 -26.49
CA LEU A 250 11.64 34.90 -26.66
C LEU A 250 11.19 35.31 -28.09
N SER A 251 10.20 36.20 -28.19
CA SER A 251 9.62 36.61 -29.48
C SER A 251 10.65 37.38 -30.34
N ARG A 252 10.43 37.45 -31.67
CA ARG A 252 11.31 38.22 -32.56
C ARG A 252 11.42 39.69 -32.15
N ALA A 253 10.38 40.27 -31.54
CA ALA A 253 10.40 41.64 -31.01
C ALA A 253 11.29 41.76 -29.77
N GLU A 254 11.24 40.78 -28.87
CA GLU A 254 12.06 40.78 -27.66
C GLU A 254 13.56 40.52 -27.96
N LYS A 255 13.89 39.73 -29.00
CA LYS A 255 15.28 39.59 -29.48
C LYS A 255 15.85 40.90 -30.05
N ILE A 256 15.02 41.72 -30.69
CA ILE A 256 15.41 43.03 -31.21
C ILE A 256 15.60 44.03 -30.06
N VAL A 257 14.74 44.00 -29.05
CA VAL A 257 14.86 44.83 -27.84
C VAL A 257 16.13 44.49 -27.06
N ILE A 258 16.48 43.21 -26.90
CA ILE A 258 17.72 42.80 -26.24
C ILE A 258 18.95 43.22 -27.08
N GLY A 259 18.91 43.04 -28.41
CA GLY A 259 19.99 43.50 -29.29
C GLY A 259 20.23 45.02 -29.26
N LEU A 260 19.15 45.82 -29.24
CA LEU A 260 19.22 47.27 -29.10
C LEU A 260 19.70 47.70 -27.71
N SER A 261 19.28 46.99 -26.65
CA SER A 261 19.73 47.28 -25.29
C SER A 261 21.22 47.00 -25.07
N VAL A 262 21.75 45.91 -25.64
CA VAL A 262 23.19 45.61 -25.57
C VAL A 262 24.01 46.60 -26.41
N GLY A 263 23.50 47.01 -27.58
CA GLY A 263 24.12 48.05 -28.41
C GLY A 263 24.15 49.42 -27.74
N LEU A 264 23.07 49.82 -27.07
CA LEU A 264 22.99 51.08 -26.33
C LEU A 264 23.87 51.07 -25.07
N VAL A 265 23.95 49.94 -24.36
CA VAL A 265 24.83 49.79 -23.18
C VAL A 265 26.31 49.81 -23.59
N SER A 266 26.68 49.20 -24.72
CA SER A 266 28.06 49.24 -25.20
C SER A 266 28.45 50.61 -25.74
N ILE A 267 27.54 51.34 -26.40
CA ILE A 267 27.75 52.76 -26.76
C ILE A 267 27.86 53.64 -25.51
N PHE A 268 27.04 53.40 -24.48
CA PHE A 268 27.07 54.12 -23.21
C PHE A 268 28.37 53.86 -22.42
N ILE A 269 28.89 52.62 -22.44
CA ILE A 269 30.17 52.26 -21.84
C ILE A 269 31.34 52.92 -22.61
N VAL A 270 31.29 52.98 -23.94
CA VAL A 270 32.31 53.70 -24.73
C VAL A 270 32.25 55.21 -24.49
N LEU A 271 31.05 55.80 -24.37
CA LEU A 271 30.86 57.20 -23.97
C LEU A 271 31.36 57.47 -22.56
N LEU A 272 31.10 56.57 -21.60
CA LEU A 272 31.61 56.66 -20.23
C LEU A 272 33.14 56.53 -20.19
N LEU A 273 33.76 55.70 -21.02
CA LEU A 273 35.21 55.59 -21.13
C LEU A 273 35.85 56.84 -21.78
N LEU A 274 35.15 57.48 -22.73
CA LEU A 274 35.56 58.76 -23.33
C LEU A 274 35.40 59.94 -22.36
N LEU A 275 34.35 59.92 -21.52
CA LEU A 275 34.12 60.90 -20.45
C LEU A 275 35.09 60.69 -19.27
N TYR A 276 35.44 59.44 -18.96
CA TYR A 276 36.44 59.07 -17.96
C TYR A 276 37.84 59.58 -18.36
N LYS A 277 38.18 59.56 -19.67
CA LYS A 277 39.40 60.20 -20.19
C LYS A 277 39.36 61.74 -20.19
N ARG A 278 38.17 62.36 -20.14
CA ARG A 278 38.00 63.82 -20.09
C ARG A 278 37.87 64.39 -18.68
N LYS A 279 37.75 63.55 -17.64
CA LYS A 279 37.49 63.99 -16.27
C LYS A 279 38.50 63.46 -15.26
N HIS A 280 39.79 63.42 -15.62
CA HIS A 280 40.86 63.68 -14.65
C HIS A 280 41.12 65.19 -14.65
N GLY A 281 40.25 65.89 -13.93
CA GLY A 281 40.23 67.34 -13.80
C GLY A 281 39.25 67.73 -12.71
N SER A 282 39.75 67.68 -11.47
CA SER A 282 39.31 68.39 -10.26
C SER A 282 37.87 68.29 -9.74
N SER A 283 37.79 67.88 -8.46
CA SER A 283 36.95 68.35 -7.34
C SER A 283 35.45 68.61 -7.46
N GLY A 284 34.74 68.19 -6.40
CA GLY A 284 33.73 69.06 -5.75
C GLY A 284 32.36 68.45 -5.40
N SER A 285 32.25 67.97 -4.16
CA SER A 285 31.18 68.18 -3.16
C SER A 285 29.66 68.03 -3.41
N GLN A 286 29.04 67.32 -2.44
CA GLN A 286 27.89 67.68 -1.59
C GLN A 286 26.41 67.52 -2.02
N PHE A 287 25.62 67.11 -0.99
CA PHE A 287 24.19 67.38 -0.69
C PHE A 287 23.14 66.65 -1.55
N GLN A 288 21.93 66.32 -1.11
CA GLN A 288 21.22 66.12 0.18
C GLN A 288 19.79 65.64 -0.21
N THR A 289 19.07 64.92 0.69
CA THR A 289 17.58 64.97 0.93
C THR A 289 16.58 64.57 -0.20
N THR A 290 15.36 64.04 -0.04
CA THR A 290 14.49 63.43 1.02
C THR A 290 13.16 63.00 0.34
N ASN A 291 12.44 62.00 0.90
CA ASN A 291 10.96 61.79 0.89
C ASN A 291 10.25 61.37 -0.44
N SER A 292 9.12 60.64 -0.47
CA SER A 292 8.05 60.34 0.50
C SER A 292 7.14 59.18 -0.03
N TYR A 293 6.51 58.43 0.90
CA TYR A 293 5.08 58.01 1.01
C TYR A 293 4.26 57.66 -0.27
N SER A 294 3.39 56.64 -0.38
CA SER A 294 2.44 56.05 0.58
C SER A 294 1.83 54.75 -0.01
N ASP A 295 1.41 53.84 0.87
CA ASP A 295 0.38 52.81 0.65
C ASP A 295 -1.03 53.47 0.67
N PRO A 296 -2.12 52.88 0.12
CA PRO A 296 -2.99 52.10 1.01
C PRO A 296 -3.79 50.94 0.37
N SER A 297 -3.80 49.81 1.09
CA SER A 297 -4.93 48.94 1.48
C SER A 297 -6.13 48.68 0.54
N SER A 298 -6.44 47.40 0.35
CA SER A 298 -7.82 46.88 0.32
C SER A 298 -7.88 45.50 0.99
N THR A 299 -8.79 45.40 1.96
CA THR A 299 -9.15 44.28 2.85
C THR A 299 -9.89 43.14 2.11
N PRO A 300 -10.16 42.00 2.80
CA PRO A 300 -10.23 40.67 2.21
C PRO A 300 -11.65 40.24 1.86
N ASP A 301 -11.80 39.50 0.77
CA ASP A 301 -12.99 38.72 0.49
C ASP A 301 -12.71 37.23 0.71
N ALA A 302 -13.59 36.63 1.52
CA ALA A 302 -13.69 35.23 1.80
C ALA A 302 -14.28 34.46 0.60
N GLU A 303 -14.20 33.13 0.70
CA GLU A 303 -14.88 32.11 -0.12
C GLU A 303 -14.19 31.66 -1.41
N ASN A 304 -13.33 30.66 -1.28
CA ASN A 304 -13.71 29.29 -1.64
C ASN A 304 -12.61 28.33 -1.19
N GLY A 305 -12.82 27.70 -0.03
CA GLY A 305 -11.99 26.59 0.42
C GLY A 305 -12.03 25.51 -0.65
N ASN A 306 -10.94 25.34 -1.37
CA ASN A 306 -10.83 24.34 -2.41
C ASN A 306 -10.90 22.97 -1.70
N VAL A 307 -11.98 22.22 -1.84
CA VAL A 307 -12.20 20.97 -1.10
C VAL A 307 -11.59 19.80 -1.86
N TYR A 308 -10.72 19.02 -1.22
CA TYR A 308 -10.18 17.78 -1.78
C TYR A 308 -10.75 16.60 -0.98
N PHE A 309 -11.50 15.69 -1.61
CA PHE A 309 -12.18 14.57 -0.92
C PHE A 309 -13.04 14.95 0.29
N GLY A 310 -13.65 16.15 0.29
CA GLY A 310 -14.52 16.58 1.39
C GLY A 310 -13.80 17.18 2.61
N ILE A 311 -12.46 17.33 2.56
CA ILE A 311 -11.68 17.97 3.62
C ILE A 311 -11.10 19.34 3.20
N PRO A 312 -10.93 20.28 4.15
CA PRO A 312 -10.27 21.56 3.91
C PRO A 312 -8.88 21.42 3.31
N LEU A 313 -8.57 22.24 2.30
CA LEU A 313 -7.20 22.43 1.83
C LEU A 313 -6.54 23.62 2.52
N PHE A 314 -5.36 23.37 3.05
CA PHE A 314 -4.48 24.37 3.64
C PHE A 314 -3.38 24.77 2.64
N SER A 315 -3.03 26.05 2.61
CA SER A 315 -1.89 26.48 1.79
C SER A 315 -0.57 26.10 2.48
N TYR A 316 0.47 25.81 1.69
CA TYR A 316 1.80 25.54 2.27
C TYR A 316 2.29 26.70 3.14
N LYS A 317 2.07 27.94 2.68
CA LYS A 317 2.48 29.16 3.40
C LYS A 317 1.80 29.26 4.77
N GLU A 318 0.50 28.99 4.83
CA GLU A 318 -0.26 28.98 6.08
C GLU A 318 0.29 27.95 7.07
N LEU A 319 0.56 26.72 6.63
CA LEU A 319 1.12 25.68 7.51
C LEU A 319 2.57 25.96 7.89
N GLN A 320 3.34 26.57 6.99
CA GLN A 320 4.69 27.03 7.28
C GLN A 320 4.68 28.11 8.37
N GLU A 321 3.78 29.10 8.30
CA GLU A 321 3.61 30.12 9.34
C GLU A 321 3.13 29.50 10.66
N ALA A 322 2.13 28.61 10.61
CA ALA A 322 1.56 27.94 11.77
C ALA A 322 2.59 27.11 12.56
N THR A 323 3.59 26.56 11.86
CA THR A 323 4.66 25.73 12.43
C THR A 323 5.96 26.49 12.68
N SER A 324 5.95 27.84 12.58
CA SER A 324 7.15 28.67 12.73
C SER A 324 8.28 28.27 11.78
N HIS A 325 7.93 28.02 10.51
CA HIS A 325 8.83 27.52 9.46
C HIS A 325 9.35 26.10 9.69
N PHE A 326 8.50 25.22 10.24
CA PHE A 326 8.88 23.85 10.61
C PHE A 326 10.05 23.82 11.59
N ASP A 327 9.96 24.66 12.61
CA ASP A 327 10.97 24.79 13.66
C ASP A 327 11.22 23.44 14.34
N GLN A 328 12.49 23.09 14.52
CA GLN A 328 12.92 21.85 15.14
C GLN A 328 12.45 21.76 16.60
N ASP A 329 12.35 22.89 17.29
CA ASP A 329 11.85 22.96 18.67
C ASP A 329 10.34 22.70 18.77
N LYS A 330 9.64 22.72 17.63
CA LYS A 330 8.21 22.37 17.51
C LYS A 330 7.99 20.95 17.01
N GLN A 331 9.03 20.18 16.77
CA GLN A 331 8.90 18.78 16.40
C GLN A 331 8.35 17.97 17.59
N ILE A 332 7.22 17.29 17.36
CA ILE A 332 6.55 16.45 18.37
C ILE A 332 6.59 14.96 18.03
N GLY A 333 7.05 14.61 16.83
CA GLY A 333 7.25 13.22 16.43
C GLY A 333 8.11 13.10 15.18
N ASP A 334 8.83 12.00 15.08
CA ASP A 334 9.58 11.60 13.89
C ASP A 334 9.44 10.09 13.70
N GLY A 335 8.97 9.69 12.52
CA GLY A 335 8.71 8.29 12.21
C GLY A 335 8.98 7.98 10.74
N GLY A 336 8.84 6.71 10.35
CA GLY A 336 9.19 6.24 9.00
C GLY A 336 8.42 6.89 7.84
N PHE A 337 7.35 7.65 8.14
CA PHE A 337 6.48 8.28 7.14
C PHE A 337 6.61 9.80 7.09
N GLY A 338 7.32 10.42 8.04
CA GLY A 338 7.50 11.86 8.08
C GLY A 338 7.70 12.40 9.48
N THR A 339 7.95 13.70 9.53
CA THR A 339 8.12 14.47 10.76
C THR A 339 6.81 15.16 11.12
N VAL A 340 6.44 15.18 12.39
CA VAL A 340 5.23 15.84 12.88
C VAL A 340 5.62 17.05 13.72
N TYR A 341 5.03 18.20 13.36
CA TYR A 341 5.26 19.47 14.04
C TYR A 341 4.00 19.92 14.76
N TYR A 342 4.16 20.49 15.94
CA TYR A 342 3.13 21.31 16.57
C TYR A 342 2.97 22.61 15.77
N GLY A 343 1.73 23.02 15.54
CA GLY A 343 1.41 24.30 14.92
C GLY A 343 0.18 24.96 15.55
N LYS A 344 0.05 26.26 15.31
CA LYS A 344 -1.14 27.03 15.67
C LYS A 344 -1.65 27.78 14.45
N LEU A 345 -2.84 27.41 13.98
CA LEU A 345 -3.49 28.05 12.83
C LEU A 345 -3.88 29.50 13.15
N GLN A 346 -4.14 30.31 12.12
CA GLN A 346 -4.52 31.71 12.27
C GLN A 346 -5.83 31.90 13.05
N ASP A 347 -6.72 30.92 12.99
CA ASP A 347 -7.97 30.87 13.76
C ASP A 347 -7.77 30.46 15.24
N GLY A 348 -6.54 30.21 15.66
CA GLY A 348 -6.16 29.86 17.02
C GLY A 348 -6.19 28.37 17.34
N ARG A 349 -6.64 27.51 16.41
CA ARG A 349 -6.62 26.04 16.62
C ARG A 349 -5.19 25.51 16.70
N GLU A 350 -4.95 24.69 17.71
CA GLU A 350 -3.70 23.93 17.87
C GLU A 350 -3.79 22.65 17.03
N VAL A 351 -2.76 22.39 16.24
CA VAL A 351 -2.74 21.33 15.23
C VAL A 351 -1.43 20.56 15.24
N ALA A 352 -1.48 19.30 14.81
CA ALA A 352 -0.30 18.51 14.48
C ALA A 352 -0.17 18.45 12.95
N VAL A 353 0.93 18.99 12.42
CA VAL A 353 1.22 19.04 10.98
C VAL A 353 2.24 17.95 10.66
N LYS A 354 1.78 16.88 10.02
CA LYS A 354 2.63 15.78 9.54
C LYS A 354 3.19 16.14 8.16
N ARG A 355 4.49 16.33 8.10
CA ARG A 355 5.27 16.60 6.90
C ARG A 355 5.89 15.30 6.40
N LEU A 356 5.42 14.79 5.28
CA LEU A 356 5.89 13.51 4.76
C LEU A 356 7.25 13.65 4.04
N TYR A 357 8.18 12.73 4.28
CA TYR A 357 9.58 12.84 3.82
C TYR A 357 9.77 12.92 2.31
N GLU A 358 10.59 13.87 1.84
CA GLU A 358 10.79 14.26 0.43
C GLU A 358 11.35 13.15 -0.50
N HIS A 359 11.91 12.09 0.09
CA HIS A 359 12.52 10.96 -0.65
C HIS A 359 11.77 9.62 -0.51
N ASN A 360 10.62 9.58 0.17
CA ASN A 360 9.83 8.34 0.28
C ASN A 360 9.00 8.09 -0.99
N TYR A 361 9.32 7.04 -1.77
CA TYR A 361 8.64 6.65 -3.01
C TYR A 361 7.15 6.29 -2.80
N ARG A 362 6.73 5.97 -1.56
CA ARG A 362 5.32 5.76 -1.19
C ARG A 362 4.64 6.98 -0.62
N ARG A 363 5.28 8.16 -0.58
CA ARG A 363 4.70 9.38 0.02
C ARG A 363 3.29 9.65 -0.49
N VAL A 364 3.11 9.64 -1.81
CA VAL A 364 1.82 9.95 -2.43
C VAL A 364 0.79 8.86 -2.11
N GLU A 365 1.19 7.59 -2.11
CA GLU A 365 0.32 6.47 -1.75
C GLU A 365 -0.15 6.59 -0.30
N GLN A 366 0.77 6.81 0.64
CA GLN A 366 0.48 6.97 2.07
C GLN A 366 -0.37 8.20 2.34
N PHE A 367 -0.06 9.33 1.69
CA PHE A 367 -0.85 10.55 1.78
C PHE A 367 -2.29 10.34 1.30
N MET A 368 -2.47 9.72 0.12
CA MET A 368 -3.79 9.45 -0.43
C MET A 368 -4.56 8.43 0.39
N ASN A 369 -3.88 7.39 0.87
CA ASN A 369 -4.47 6.34 1.68
C ASN A 369 -4.96 6.88 3.02
N GLU A 370 -4.13 7.67 3.71
CA GLU A 370 -4.48 8.29 5.00
C GLU A 370 -5.68 9.24 4.84
N ILE A 371 -5.73 10.05 3.76
CA ILE A 371 -6.91 10.87 3.44
C ILE A 371 -8.14 10.00 3.15
N GLN A 372 -8.04 9.00 2.27
CA GLN A 372 -9.18 8.17 1.87
C GLN A 372 -9.78 7.38 3.03
N ILE A 373 -8.95 6.92 3.96
CA ILE A 373 -9.38 6.19 5.15
C ILE A 373 -9.97 7.16 6.17
N LEU A 374 -9.21 8.17 6.60
CA LEU A 374 -9.65 9.04 7.70
C LEU A 374 -10.86 9.91 7.36
N THR A 375 -11.08 10.24 6.09
CA THR A 375 -12.30 10.97 5.66
C THR A 375 -13.59 10.16 5.86
N ARG A 376 -13.49 8.82 5.94
CA ARG A 376 -14.63 7.91 6.11
C ARG A 376 -14.85 7.49 7.56
N LEU A 377 -13.89 7.77 8.44
CA LEU A 377 -13.89 7.30 9.82
C LEU A 377 -14.28 8.42 10.77
N ARG A 378 -15.17 8.11 11.72
CA ARG A 378 -15.52 9.01 12.82
C ARG A 378 -15.71 8.19 14.09
N HIS A 379 -14.73 8.29 14.99
CA HIS A 379 -14.76 7.60 16.26
C HIS A 379 -13.98 8.39 17.32
N LYS A 380 -14.48 8.43 18.56
CA LYS A 380 -13.91 9.24 19.65
C LYS A 380 -12.44 8.90 19.94
N ASN A 381 -12.06 7.64 19.76
CA ASN A 381 -10.70 7.14 20.02
C ASN A 381 -9.80 7.09 18.77
N LEU A 382 -10.19 7.75 17.68
CA LEU A 382 -9.34 7.95 16.50
C LEU A 382 -8.93 9.42 16.41
N VAL A 383 -7.73 9.67 15.89
CA VAL A 383 -7.27 11.02 15.58
C VAL A 383 -8.10 11.61 14.43
N SER A 384 -8.48 12.88 14.58
CA SER A 384 -9.26 13.62 13.59
C SER A 384 -8.33 14.30 12.58
N LEU A 385 -8.58 14.05 11.30
CA LEU A 385 -7.94 14.78 10.19
C LEU A 385 -8.71 16.08 9.93
N TYR A 386 -8.05 17.22 10.11
CA TYR A 386 -8.62 18.54 9.82
C TYR A 386 -8.46 18.96 8.37
N GLY A 387 -7.46 18.46 7.66
CA GLY A 387 -7.27 18.74 6.25
C GLY A 387 -5.87 18.39 5.76
N CYS A 388 -5.55 18.85 4.55
CA CYS A 388 -4.27 18.57 3.91
C CYS A 388 -3.83 19.70 2.97
N THR A 389 -2.60 19.62 2.46
CA THR A 389 -2.20 20.46 1.30
C THR A 389 -2.74 19.89 -0.01
N SER A 390 -2.79 20.74 -1.03
CA SER A 390 -3.13 20.28 -2.39
C SER A 390 -2.11 19.26 -2.90
N ARG A 391 -2.53 18.30 -3.74
CA ARG A 391 -1.63 17.36 -4.44
C ARG A 391 -0.59 18.08 -5.31
N GLN A 392 -0.90 19.28 -5.83
CA GLN A 392 0.05 20.10 -6.60
C GLN A 392 0.92 21.01 -5.71
N SER A 393 0.75 20.96 -4.38
CA SER A 393 1.62 21.68 -3.45
C SER A 393 3.04 21.15 -3.54
N ARG A 394 4.01 22.04 -3.27
CA ARG A 394 5.43 21.69 -3.18
C ARG A 394 5.67 20.56 -2.19
N GLU A 395 4.90 20.52 -1.10
CA GLU A 395 4.99 19.49 -0.06
C GLU A 395 3.61 18.95 0.30
N LEU A 396 3.57 17.64 0.60
CA LEU A 396 2.38 16.92 1.05
C LEU A 396 2.36 16.93 2.58
N LEU A 397 1.42 17.71 3.13
CA LEU A 397 1.25 17.93 4.55
C LEU A 397 -0.16 17.49 4.96
N LEU A 398 -0.27 16.78 6.08
CA LEU A 398 -1.53 16.38 6.70
C LEU A 398 -1.70 17.14 8.01
N VAL A 399 -2.89 17.66 8.27
CA VAL A 399 -3.21 18.50 9.43
C VAL A 399 -4.18 17.75 10.33
N TYR A 400 -3.77 17.48 11.56
CA TYR A 400 -4.53 16.74 12.56
C TYR A 400 -4.88 17.60 13.77
N GLU A 401 -5.83 17.13 14.58
CA GLU A 401 -5.95 17.60 15.96
C GLU A 401 -4.64 17.39 16.73
N TYR A 402 -4.24 18.39 17.53
CA TYR A 402 -3.09 18.25 18.42
C TYR A 402 -3.50 17.51 19.71
N ILE A 403 -2.70 16.52 20.10
CA ILE A 403 -2.91 15.69 21.29
C ILE A 403 -1.78 15.93 22.29
N SER A 404 -2.12 16.46 23.47
CA SER A 404 -1.16 17.15 24.34
C SER A 404 -0.28 16.25 25.23
N ASN A 405 -0.73 15.06 25.62
CA ASN A 405 0.03 14.20 26.54
C ASN A 405 0.96 13.20 25.81
N GLY A 406 1.22 13.38 24.52
CA GLY A 406 2.16 12.54 23.77
C GLY A 406 1.67 11.10 23.58
N THR A 407 2.62 10.16 23.43
CA THR A 407 2.33 8.75 23.10
C THR A 407 2.36 7.87 24.36
N VAL A 408 1.65 6.73 24.33
CA VAL A 408 1.74 5.73 25.40
C VAL A 408 3.18 5.24 25.61
N ALA A 409 3.95 5.05 24.53
CA ALA A 409 5.36 4.66 24.61
C ALA A 409 6.18 5.65 25.47
N SER A 410 5.95 6.96 25.27
CA SER A 410 6.62 8.02 26.04
C SER A 410 6.37 7.90 27.55
N HIS A 411 5.19 7.44 27.96
CA HIS A 411 4.83 7.26 29.38
C HIS A 411 5.28 5.92 29.97
N LEU A 412 5.46 4.89 29.15
CA LEU A 412 5.89 3.56 29.62
C LEU A 412 7.41 3.46 29.74
N HIS A 413 8.14 3.84 28.70
CA HIS A 413 9.59 3.62 28.59
C HIS A 413 10.36 4.77 27.93
N GLY A 414 9.70 5.90 27.65
CA GLY A 414 10.33 7.10 27.08
C GLY A 414 10.57 8.23 28.09
N GLU A 415 10.68 9.46 27.57
CA GLU A 415 11.06 10.66 28.34
C GLU A 415 10.06 11.06 29.43
N LEU A 416 8.79 10.65 29.30
CA LEU A 416 7.73 10.93 30.27
C LEU A 416 7.58 9.81 31.29
N ALA A 417 8.32 8.71 31.15
CA ALA A 417 8.24 7.56 32.03
C ALA A 417 8.65 7.96 33.45
N LYS A 418 7.69 7.85 34.37
CA LYS A 418 7.89 8.08 35.79
C LYS A 418 7.23 6.95 36.57
N PRO A 419 7.92 6.36 37.55
CA PRO A 419 7.35 5.32 38.40
C PRO A 419 5.96 5.70 38.95
N GLY A 420 4.96 4.86 38.72
CA GLY A 420 3.60 5.04 39.22
C GLY A 420 2.76 6.14 38.55
N LEU A 421 3.28 6.88 37.56
CA LEU A 421 2.52 7.95 36.89
C LEU A 421 1.37 7.44 36.03
N LEU A 422 1.51 6.22 35.51
CA LEU A 422 0.48 5.51 34.74
C LEU A 422 0.02 4.26 35.51
N PRO A 423 -0.85 4.41 36.53
CA PRO A 423 -1.35 3.31 37.33
C PRO A 423 -2.21 2.35 36.50
N TRP A 424 -2.44 1.14 37.04
CA TRP A 424 -3.17 0.08 36.33
C TRP A 424 -4.55 0.52 35.82
N SER A 425 -5.28 1.32 36.60
CA SER A 425 -6.59 1.87 36.21
C SER A 425 -6.55 2.69 34.92
N ILE A 426 -5.47 3.42 34.66
CA ILE A 426 -5.30 4.15 33.40
C ILE A 426 -4.90 3.19 32.28
N ARG A 427 -4.03 2.21 32.57
CA ARG A 427 -3.55 1.24 31.55
C ARG A 427 -4.67 0.36 31.02
N ILE A 428 -5.58 -0.11 31.87
CA ILE A 428 -6.75 -0.89 31.43
C ILE A 428 -7.70 -0.04 30.59
N LYS A 429 -7.92 1.23 30.97
CA LYS A 429 -8.71 2.18 30.16
C LYS A 429 -8.09 2.38 28.78
N ILE A 430 -6.76 2.55 28.70
CA ILE A 430 -6.02 2.66 27.43
C ILE A 430 -6.23 1.41 26.57
N ALA A 431 -6.14 0.21 27.16
CA ALA A 431 -6.37 -1.04 26.46
C ALA A 431 -7.81 -1.12 25.90
N ILE A 432 -8.82 -0.79 26.71
CA ILE A 432 -10.24 -0.80 26.31
C ILE A 432 -10.52 0.21 25.19
N GLU A 433 -10.04 1.44 25.32
CA GLU A 433 -10.28 2.49 24.32
C GLU A 433 -9.56 2.20 23.00
N THR A 434 -8.35 1.64 23.06
CA THR A 434 -7.63 1.17 21.87
C THR A 434 -8.35 -0.01 21.21
N ALA A 435 -8.81 -0.99 21.99
CA ALA A 435 -9.59 -2.11 21.47
C ALA A 435 -10.90 -1.63 20.83
N SER A 436 -11.57 -0.62 21.42
CA SER A 436 -12.77 0.01 20.86
C SER A 436 -12.50 0.65 19.50
N ALA A 437 -11.37 1.36 19.36
CA ALA A 437 -10.95 1.92 18.08
C ALA A 437 -10.69 0.83 17.02
N LEU A 438 -9.92 -0.20 17.35
CA LEU A 438 -9.58 -1.27 16.41
C LEU A 438 -10.81 -2.12 16.02
N ALA A 439 -11.69 -2.41 16.97
CA ALA A 439 -12.98 -3.06 16.71
C ALA A 439 -13.82 -2.27 15.70
N TYR A 440 -13.89 -0.94 15.86
CA TYR A 440 -14.56 -0.04 14.91
C TYR A 440 -13.90 -0.06 13.52
N LEU A 441 -12.56 -0.05 13.46
CA LEU A 441 -11.84 -0.16 12.18
C LEU A 441 -12.14 -1.48 11.48
N HIS A 442 -12.09 -2.60 12.20
CA HIS A 442 -12.33 -3.92 11.63
C HIS A 442 -13.78 -4.09 11.17
N ALA A 443 -14.74 -3.53 11.90
CA ALA A 443 -16.14 -3.46 11.48
C ALA A 443 -16.35 -2.58 10.23
N SER A 444 -15.47 -1.60 10.02
CA SER A 444 -15.42 -0.76 8.82
C SER A 444 -14.48 -1.33 7.74
N GLU A 445 -14.09 -2.60 7.88
CA GLU A 445 -13.24 -3.34 6.94
C GLU A 445 -11.87 -2.67 6.70
N ILE A 446 -11.31 -2.06 7.74
CA ILE A 446 -10.01 -1.40 7.71
C ILE A 446 -9.06 -2.12 8.66
N ILE A 447 -7.91 -2.55 8.15
CA ILE A 447 -6.81 -3.09 8.95
C ILE A 447 -5.78 -1.97 9.17
N HIS A 448 -5.44 -1.69 10.42
CA HIS A 448 -4.54 -0.59 10.79
C HIS A 448 -3.10 -0.86 10.35
N ARG A 449 -2.61 -2.09 10.57
CA ARG A 449 -1.32 -2.64 10.11
C ARG A 449 -0.07 -2.14 10.85
N ASP A 450 -0.18 -1.07 11.63
CA ASP A 450 0.92 -0.53 12.46
C ASP A 450 0.46 -0.17 13.88
N VAL A 451 -0.24 -1.09 14.54
CA VAL A 451 -0.65 -0.92 15.95
C VAL A 451 0.58 -1.04 16.85
N LYS A 452 0.90 0.02 17.59
CA LYS A 452 2.04 0.08 18.53
C LYS A 452 1.85 1.25 19.52
N THR A 453 2.50 1.20 20.68
CA THR A 453 2.37 2.24 21.72
C THR A 453 2.80 3.65 21.26
N ASN A 454 3.67 3.78 20.25
CA ASN A 454 4.02 5.06 19.63
C ASN A 454 2.88 5.68 18.79
N ASN A 455 1.93 4.86 18.33
CA ASN A 455 0.78 5.31 17.53
C ASN A 455 -0.50 5.48 18.38
N ILE A 456 -0.41 5.26 19.69
CA ILE A 456 -1.49 5.50 20.65
C ILE A 456 -1.19 6.80 21.39
N LEU A 457 -1.92 7.86 21.08
CA LEU A 457 -1.76 9.18 21.69
C LEU A 457 -2.72 9.34 22.87
N LEU A 458 -2.33 10.18 23.84
CA LEU A 458 -3.13 10.49 25.03
C LEU A 458 -3.49 11.97 25.07
N ASP A 459 -4.78 12.27 25.22
CA ASP A 459 -5.22 13.65 25.48
C ASP A 459 -4.97 14.07 26.94
N SER A 460 -5.33 15.31 27.26
CA SER A 460 -5.18 15.88 28.61
C SER A 460 -5.89 15.10 29.72
N SER A 461 -6.89 14.28 29.37
CA SER A 461 -7.67 13.43 30.27
C SER A 461 -7.26 11.94 30.18
N TYR A 462 -6.10 11.65 29.58
CA TYR A 462 -5.61 10.30 29.32
C TYR A 462 -6.60 9.43 28.52
N CYS A 463 -7.39 10.04 27.63
CA CYS A 463 -8.18 9.30 26.66
C CYS A 463 -7.35 9.04 25.40
N VAL A 464 -7.57 7.88 24.81
CA VAL A 464 -6.81 7.37 23.66
C VAL A 464 -7.26 8.01 22.37
N LYS A 465 -6.27 8.35 21.54
CA LYS A 465 -6.41 8.67 20.12
C LYS A 465 -5.43 7.82 19.31
N VAL A 466 -5.96 6.85 18.56
CA VAL A 466 -5.16 6.03 17.62
C VAL A 466 -4.81 6.87 16.40
N ALA A 467 -3.54 6.87 16.01
CA ALA A 467 -2.99 7.67 14.93
C ALA A 467 -2.15 6.83 13.95
N ASP A 468 -1.71 7.49 12.86
CA ASP A 468 -0.84 6.96 11.80
C ASP A 468 -1.46 5.87 10.92
N PHE A 469 -2.31 6.30 9.99
CA PHE A 469 -3.04 5.43 9.06
C PHE A 469 -2.29 5.23 7.72
N GLY A 470 -1.02 5.66 7.65
CA GLY A 470 -0.23 5.61 6.42
C GLY A 470 -0.04 4.21 5.84
N LEU A 471 -0.07 3.16 6.68
CA LEU A 471 0.03 1.75 6.27
C LEU A 471 -1.32 1.01 6.24
N SER A 472 -2.39 1.66 6.72
CA SER A 472 -3.69 1.03 6.85
C SER A 472 -4.27 0.63 5.50
N ARG A 473 -5.18 -0.33 5.47
CA ARG A 473 -5.70 -0.85 4.21
C ARG A 473 -7.16 -1.26 4.32
N LEU A 474 -7.93 -0.91 3.30
CA LEU A 474 -9.26 -1.44 3.08
C LEU A 474 -9.17 -2.93 2.74
N PHE A 475 -9.95 -3.73 3.45
CA PHE A 475 -10.10 -5.15 3.27
C PHE A 475 -11.33 -5.41 2.39
N PRO A 476 -11.18 -5.98 1.19
CA PRO A 476 -12.33 -6.24 0.33
C PRO A 476 -13.27 -7.29 0.96
N ASN A 477 -14.58 -7.06 0.89
CA ASN A 477 -15.62 -7.86 1.56
C ASN A 477 -15.64 -9.34 1.11
N ASP A 478 -15.08 -9.63 -0.07
CA ASP A 478 -15.15 -10.95 -0.73
C ASP A 478 -13.87 -11.80 -0.59
N VAL A 479 -12.94 -11.43 0.30
CA VAL A 479 -11.68 -12.18 0.48
C VAL A 479 -11.39 -12.50 1.95
N THR A 480 -10.79 -13.66 2.22
CA THR A 480 -10.40 -14.08 3.59
C THR A 480 -9.08 -13.46 4.05
N HIS A 481 -8.31 -12.89 3.14
CA HIS A 481 -7.02 -12.24 3.41
C HIS A 481 -6.60 -11.32 2.26
N VAL A 482 -5.68 -10.41 2.55
CA VAL A 482 -5.02 -9.57 1.54
C VAL A 482 -3.59 -10.06 1.35
N SER A 483 -3.25 -10.56 0.16
CA SER A 483 -1.86 -10.92 -0.16
C SER A 483 -1.03 -9.66 -0.43
N THR A 484 -0.08 -9.35 0.45
CA THR A 484 0.73 -8.14 0.36
C THR A 484 2.07 -8.31 1.07
N ALA A 485 3.08 -7.53 0.64
CA ALA A 485 4.39 -7.53 1.28
C ALA A 485 4.27 -7.15 2.77
N PRO A 486 4.93 -7.89 3.69
CA PRO A 486 5.00 -7.57 5.10
C PRO A 486 5.47 -6.13 5.31
N GLN A 487 4.68 -5.38 6.07
CA GLN A 487 4.90 -3.99 6.43
C GLN A 487 4.35 -3.82 7.84
N GLY A 488 5.05 -3.03 8.65
CA GLY A 488 4.76 -2.79 10.06
C GLY A 488 6.05 -2.59 10.85
N THR A 489 5.92 -2.31 12.15
CA THR A 489 7.06 -2.08 13.03
C THR A 489 7.63 -3.39 13.59
N PRO A 490 8.96 -3.61 13.56
CA PRO A 490 9.60 -4.75 14.22
C PRO A 490 9.17 -4.90 15.69
N GLY A 491 8.98 -6.13 16.16
CA GLY A 491 8.43 -6.43 17.49
C GLY A 491 6.90 -6.57 17.53
N TYR A 492 6.18 -5.80 16.71
CA TYR A 492 4.70 -5.85 16.62
C TYR A 492 4.20 -6.65 15.41
N LEU A 493 5.08 -6.95 14.45
CA LEU A 493 4.70 -7.59 13.20
C LEU A 493 4.24 -9.04 13.42
N ASP A 494 3.03 -9.35 12.94
CA ASP A 494 2.46 -10.70 12.98
C ASP A 494 3.36 -11.72 12.25
N PRO A 495 3.83 -12.77 12.95
CA PRO A 495 4.75 -13.75 12.38
C PRO A 495 4.13 -14.59 11.26
N GLU A 496 2.82 -14.87 11.31
CA GLU A 496 2.13 -15.62 10.25
C GLU A 496 1.99 -14.76 8.99
N TYR A 497 1.61 -13.49 9.16
CA TYR A 497 1.57 -12.53 8.07
C TYR A 497 2.95 -12.34 7.43
N TYR A 498 4.01 -12.22 8.25
CA TYR A 498 5.38 -12.13 7.76
C TYR A 498 5.81 -13.36 6.93
N GLN A 499 5.44 -14.57 7.39
CA GLN A 499 5.82 -15.82 6.73
C GLN A 499 5.01 -16.10 5.46
N CYS A 500 3.70 -15.84 5.50
CA CYS A 500 2.77 -16.26 4.46
C CYS A 500 2.34 -15.13 3.52
N TYR A 501 2.73 -13.88 3.79
CA TYR A 501 2.35 -12.69 3.02
C TYR A 501 0.82 -12.47 3.01
N LYS A 502 0.09 -13.02 3.98
CA LYS A 502 -1.38 -12.95 4.11
C LYS A 502 -1.77 -12.03 5.25
N LEU A 503 -2.18 -10.81 4.92
CA LEU A 503 -2.68 -9.84 5.89
C LEU A 503 -4.14 -10.12 6.24
N THR A 504 -4.49 -10.08 7.51
CA THR A 504 -5.87 -10.22 8.01
C THR A 504 -6.09 -9.27 9.19
N SER A 505 -7.35 -9.09 9.62
CA SER A 505 -7.66 -8.35 10.87
C SER A 505 -6.99 -8.96 12.10
N LYS A 506 -6.70 -10.28 12.08
CA LYS A 506 -5.96 -10.97 13.14
C LYS A 506 -4.49 -10.55 13.23
N SER A 507 -3.95 -9.85 12.23
CA SER A 507 -2.60 -9.27 12.31
C SER A 507 -2.57 -8.07 13.25
N ASP A 508 -3.61 -7.23 13.25
CA ASP A 508 -3.74 -6.14 14.26
C ASP A 508 -3.97 -6.70 15.66
N VAL A 509 -4.68 -7.83 15.79
CA VAL A 509 -4.89 -8.52 17.07
C VAL A 509 -3.55 -8.95 17.69
N TYR A 510 -2.64 -9.49 16.87
CA TYR A 510 -1.30 -9.85 17.33
C TYR A 510 -0.53 -8.62 17.83
N SER A 511 -0.51 -7.54 17.05
CA SER A 511 0.15 -6.29 17.42
C SER A 511 -0.45 -5.67 18.70
N PHE A 512 -1.77 -5.75 18.87
CA PHE A 512 -2.46 -5.36 20.10
C PHE A 512 -2.05 -6.23 21.30
N GLY A 513 -1.86 -7.53 21.10
CA GLY A 513 -1.31 -8.44 22.12
C GLY A 513 0.07 -7.99 22.62
N VAL A 514 0.95 -7.54 21.73
CA VAL A 514 2.26 -6.96 22.11
C VAL A 514 2.08 -5.71 22.95
N MET A 515 1.16 -4.81 22.55
CA MET A 515 0.84 -3.60 23.30
C MET A 515 0.31 -3.90 24.71
N LEU A 516 -0.52 -4.93 24.89
CA LEU A 516 -0.98 -5.36 26.22
C LEU A 516 0.20 -5.77 27.12
N ILE A 517 1.19 -6.48 26.57
CA ILE A 517 2.39 -6.86 27.33
C ILE A 517 3.24 -5.62 27.68
N GLU A 518 3.37 -4.65 26.79
CA GLU A 518 4.02 -3.37 27.13
C GLU A 518 3.29 -2.64 28.25
N LEU A 519 1.95 -2.59 28.21
CA LEU A 519 1.13 -2.00 29.28
C LEU A 519 1.30 -2.73 30.61
N ILE A 520 1.56 -4.04 30.62
CA ILE A 520 1.79 -4.80 31.86
C ILE A 520 3.22 -4.59 32.38
N SER A 521 4.21 -4.56 31.49
CA SER A 521 5.63 -4.66 31.85
C SER A 521 6.38 -3.33 31.90
N SER A 522 5.85 -2.30 31.23
CA SER A 522 6.57 -1.05 30.93
C SER A 522 7.87 -1.27 30.15
N GLN A 523 8.05 -2.42 29.52
CA GLN A 523 9.24 -2.74 28.73
C GLN A 523 9.01 -2.43 27.25
N PRO A 524 10.04 -2.02 26.49
CA PRO A 524 9.91 -1.84 25.05
C PRO A 524 9.71 -3.17 24.32
N ALA A 525 8.94 -3.14 23.24
CA ALA A 525 8.63 -4.31 22.41
C ALA A 525 9.87 -4.99 21.79
N VAL A 526 10.91 -4.22 21.48
CA VAL A 526 12.22 -4.71 21.00
C VAL A 526 13.32 -4.08 21.85
N ASP A 527 14.22 -4.92 22.33
CA ASP A 527 15.34 -4.51 23.17
C ASP A 527 16.59 -5.34 22.83
N MET A 528 17.59 -4.67 22.26
CA MET A 528 18.81 -5.31 21.77
C MET A 528 19.80 -5.64 22.89
N ASP A 529 19.60 -5.09 24.08
CA ASP A 529 20.45 -5.35 25.24
C ASP A 529 20.07 -6.67 25.95
N ARG A 530 18.91 -7.24 25.61
CA ARG A 530 18.47 -8.55 26.10
C ARG A 530 19.21 -9.70 25.42
N HIS A 531 19.18 -10.87 26.07
CA HIS A 531 19.70 -12.09 25.45
C HIS A 531 18.99 -12.36 24.10
N LYS A 532 19.71 -12.97 23.14
CA LYS A 532 19.26 -13.16 21.76
C LYS A 532 17.86 -13.81 21.62
N GLY A 533 17.45 -14.65 22.57
CA GLY A 533 16.11 -15.28 22.59
C GLY A 533 14.99 -14.44 23.22
N GLU A 534 15.33 -13.29 23.81
CA GLU A 534 14.46 -12.43 24.63
C GLU A 534 14.37 -11.00 24.08
N ILE A 535 15.02 -10.72 22.95
CA ILE A 535 14.99 -9.41 22.26
C ILE A 535 13.57 -8.94 21.98
N ASN A 536 12.69 -9.86 21.55
CA ASN A 536 11.27 -9.57 21.33
C ASN A 536 10.49 -9.77 22.63
N LEU A 537 9.78 -8.74 23.07
CA LEU A 537 8.99 -8.76 24.29
C LEU A 537 7.89 -9.83 24.25
N SER A 538 7.26 -10.05 23.09
CA SER A 538 6.23 -11.09 22.92
C SER A 538 6.79 -12.50 23.22
N SER A 539 7.97 -12.81 22.70
CA SER A 539 8.66 -14.08 22.96
C SER A 539 9.06 -14.21 24.43
N LEU A 540 9.53 -13.13 25.05
CA LEU A 540 9.86 -13.09 26.47
C LEU A 540 8.62 -13.33 27.34
N ALA A 541 7.49 -12.68 27.04
CA ALA A 541 6.22 -12.86 27.74
C ALA A 541 5.74 -14.31 27.69
N ILE A 542 5.68 -14.89 26.48
CA ILE A 542 5.26 -16.28 26.28
C ILE A 542 6.14 -17.22 27.10
N LYS A 543 7.46 -17.03 27.07
CA LYS A 543 8.42 -17.82 27.84
C LYS A 543 8.17 -17.70 29.36
N LYS A 544 8.03 -16.48 29.88
CA LYS A 544 7.79 -16.23 31.32
C LYS A 544 6.46 -16.81 31.79
N ILE A 545 5.41 -16.75 30.96
CA ILE A 545 4.11 -17.37 31.25
C ILE A 545 4.25 -18.90 31.33
N GLN A 546 4.91 -19.51 30.34
CA GLN A 546 5.14 -20.96 30.30
C GLN A 546 6.00 -21.46 31.48
N GLU A 547 6.98 -20.67 31.90
CA GLU A 547 7.83 -20.98 33.07
C GLU A 547 7.17 -20.65 34.42
N SER A 548 5.92 -20.18 34.45
CA SER A 548 5.23 -19.73 35.67
C SER A 548 5.96 -18.60 36.42
N LYS A 549 6.66 -17.74 35.67
CA LYS A 549 7.44 -16.59 36.14
C LYS A 549 6.90 -15.25 35.64
N PHE A 550 5.60 -15.20 35.34
CA PHE A 550 4.96 -14.00 34.80
C PHE A 550 5.08 -12.79 35.74
N SER A 551 5.08 -12.98 37.06
CA SER A 551 5.26 -11.90 38.04
C SER A 551 6.57 -11.13 37.87
N GLU A 552 7.63 -11.78 37.36
CA GLU A 552 8.92 -11.12 37.07
C GLU A 552 8.85 -10.13 35.89
N LEU A 553 7.79 -10.22 35.07
CA LEU A 553 7.57 -9.36 33.92
C LEU A 553 6.74 -8.11 34.26
N VAL A 554 5.95 -8.16 35.34
CA VAL A 554 4.99 -7.10 35.68
C VAL A 554 5.71 -5.88 36.24
N ASP A 555 5.31 -4.68 35.81
CA ASP A 555 5.84 -3.43 36.37
C ASP A 555 5.53 -3.37 37.88
N PRO A 556 6.55 -3.25 38.74
CA PRO A 556 6.38 -3.27 40.19
C PRO A 556 5.51 -2.13 40.72
N HIS A 557 5.33 -1.05 39.96
CA HIS A 557 4.51 0.10 40.36
C HIS A 557 3.01 -0.07 40.04
N LEU A 558 2.62 -1.20 39.46
CA LEU A 558 1.21 -1.49 39.19
C LEU A 558 0.45 -1.99 40.41
N GLY A 559 1.13 -2.36 41.50
CA GLY A 559 0.49 -2.91 42.69
C GLY A 559 0.15 -4.40 42.58
N PHE A 560 0.81 -5.13 41.69
CA PHE A 560 0.58 -6.56 41.45
C PHE A 560 0.72 -7.44 42.72
N ASP A 561 1.67 -7.11 43.59
CA ASP A 561 1.88 -7.84 44.85
C ASP A 561 1.09 -7.27 46.03
N SER A 562 0.54 -6.06 45.90
CA SER A 562 -0.11 -5.34 47.00
C SER A 562 -1.63 -5.26 46.90
N ASP A 563 -2.21 -5.48 45.72
CA ASP A 563 -3.65 -5.36 45.46
C ASP A 563 -4.13 -6.61 44.70
N ASN A 564 -4.93 -7.45 45.37
CA ASN A 564 -5.44 -8.71 44.81
C ASN A 564 -6.37 -8.49 43.61
N GLU A 565 -7.10 -7.38 43.58
CA GLU A 565 -8.03 -7.06 42.49
C GLU A 565 -7.23 -6.68 41.24
N VAL A 566 -6.24 -5.78 41.41
CA VAL A 566 -5.30 -5.41 40.35
C VAL A 566 -4.53 -6.63 39.86
N LYS A 567 -4.06 -7.49 40.76
CA LYS A 567 -3.40 -8.76 40.42
C LYS A 567 -4.28 -9.64 39.54
N ARG A 568 -5.54 -9.84 39.93
CA ARG A 568 -6.53 -10.61 39.15
C ARG A 568 -6.69 -10.02 37.76
N MET A 569 -6.91 -8.71 37.66
CA MET A 569 -7.06 -8.03 36.38
C MET A 569 -5.81 -8.16 35.49
N ILE A 570 -4.62 -7.98 36.04
CA ILE A 570 -3.36 -8.09 35.30
C ILE A 570 -3.19 -9.52 34.76
N ILE A 571 -3.50 -10.55 35.56
CA ILE A 571 -3.45 -11.94 35.13
C ILE A 571 -4.44 -12.18 33.98
N SER A 572 -5.70 -11.74 34.11
CA SER A 572 -6.70 -11.90 33.05
C SER A 572 -6.34 -11.16 31.76
N VAL A 573 -5.74 -9.97 31.84
CA VAL A 573 -5.24 -9.25 30.66
C VAL A 573 -4.03 -9.97 30.05
N ALA A 574 -3.16 -10.58 30.87
CA ALA A 574 -2.03 -11.36 30.38
C ALA A 574 -2.48 -12.64 29.66
N GLU A 575 -3.51 -13.31 30.16
CA GLU A 575 -4.14 -14.46 29.49
C GLU A 575 -4.76 -14.06 28.14
N LEU A 576 -5.44 -12.92 28.09
CA LEU A 576 -5.96 -12.36 26.84
C LEU A 576 -4.83 -12.02 25.87
N ALA A 577 -3.75 -11.39 26.35
CA ALA A 577 -2.57 -11.08 25.54
C ALA A 577 -1.93 -12.36 24.98
N PHE A 578 -1.85 -13.42 25.78
CA PHE A 578 -1.36 -14.72 25.33
C PHE A 578 -2.22 -15.32 24.21
N GLN A 579 -3.55 -15.18 24.27
CA GLN A 579 -4.45 -15.58 23.19
C GLN A 579 -4.25 -14.73 21.92
N CYS A 580 -4.08 -13.42 22.06
CA CYS A 580 -3.79 -12.52 20.93
C CYS A 580 -2.45 -12.84 20.25
N LEU A 581 -1.46 -13.31 21.02
CA LEU A 581 -0.11 -13.62 20.56
C LEU A 581 0.05 -15.05 20.00
N GLN A 582 -1.03 -15.82 19.85
CA GLN A 582 -0.96 -17.16 19.26
C GLN A 582 -0.36 -17.12 17.85
N ARG A 583 0.46 -18.12 17.53
CA ARG A 583 1.10 -18.19 16.19
C ARG A 583 0.07 -18.38 15.10
N ASP A 584 -0.89 -19.28 15.31
CA ASP A 584 -2.01 -19.53 14.41
C ASP A 584 -3.08 -18.45 14.60
N LYS A 585 -3.37 -17.69 13.54
CA LYS A 585 -4.39 -16.63 13.55
C LYS A 585 -5.81 -17.11 13.85
N GLU A 586 -6.13 -18.39 13.62
CA GLU A 586 -7.46 -18.93 13.89
C GLU A 586 -7.71 -19.08 15.40
N LEU A 587 -6.64 -19.23 16.18
CA LEU A 587 -6.69 -19.26 17.65
C LEU A 587 -6.77 -17.87 18.28
N ARG A 588 -6.51 -16.82 17.52
CA ARG A 588 -6.60 -15.44 18.01
C ARG A 588 -8.06 -14.99 18.04
N PRO A 589 -8.53 -14.32 19.10
CA PRO A 589 -9.87 -13.70 19.10
C PRO A 589 -9.97 -12.58 18.06
N SER A 590 -11.19 -12.17 17.73
CA SER A 590 -11.48 -10.92 17.01
C SER A 590 -11.33 -9.71 17.95
N MET A 591 -11.12 -8.51 17.41
CA MET A 591 -11.02 -7.30 18.24
C MET A 591 -12.32 -6.98 19.01
N ASN A 592 -13.48 -7.39 18.50
CA ASN A 592 -14.74 -7.29 19.23
C ASN A 592 -14.74 -8.18 20.47
N GLU A 593 -14.33 -9.45 20.35
CA GLU A 593 -14.21 -10.37 21.49
C GLU A 593 -13.15 -9.88 22.49
N VAL A 594 -12.03 -9.36 22.02
CA VAL A 594 -10.99 -8.73 22.86
C VAL A 594 -11.57 -7.57 23.67
N LEU A 595 -12.34 -6.68 23.03
CA LEU A 595 -12.99 -5.55 23.68
C LEU A 595 -13.98 -6.00 24.77
N ASP A 596 -14.79 -7.02 24.48
CA ASP A 596 -15.77 -7.55 25.42
C ASP A 596 -15.10 -8.23 26.62
N VAL A 597 -13.99 -8.94 26.42
CA VAL A 597 -13.19 -9.51 27.51
C VAL A 597 -12.59 -8.40 28.37
N LEU A 598 -11.98 -7.38 27.78
CA LEU A 598 -11.37 -6.27 28.54
C LEU A 598 -12.40 -5.51 29.39
N LYS A 599 -13.59 -5.24 28.83
CA LYS A 599 -14.69 -4.61 29.58
C LYS A 599 -15.18 -5.48 30.73
N ARG A 600 -15.25 -6.80 30.54
CA ARG A 600 -15.63 -7.73 31.62
C ARG A 600 -14.60 -7.69 32.75
N ILE A 601 -13.31 -7.79 32.42
CA ILE A 601 -12.21 -7.72 33.39
C ILE A 601 -12.30 -6.45 34.24
N GLU A 602 -12.61 -5.30 33.63
CA GLU A 602 -12.82 -4.02 34.32
C GLU A 602 -14.10 -3.99 35.17
N SER A 603 -15.21 -4.54 34.65
CA SER A 603 -16.53 -4.48 35.31
C SER A 603 -16.73 -5.46 36.47
N GLU A 604 -15.96 -6.56 36.48
CA GLU A 604 -15.94 -7.55 37.57
C GLU A 604 -15.45 -6.96 38.90
N LYS A 605 -15.04 -5.68 38.91
CA LYS A 605 -14.92 -4.83 40.11
C LYS A 605 -16.11 -4.88 41.07
N ASN A 606 -17.31 -5.14 40.55
CA ASN A 606 -18.56 -4.84 41.27
C ASN A 606 -19.40 -6.07 41.67
N GLN A 607 -18.94 -7.30 41.45
CA GLN A 607 -19.76 -8.51 41.71
C GLN A 607 -19.43 -9.23 43.02
N GLU A 608 -18.25 -9.02 43.62
CA GLU A 608 -17.91 -9.68 44.89
C GLU A 608 -18.63 -9.09 46.13
N GLU A 609 -19.25 -7.90 46.03
CA GLU A 609 -20.10 -7.35 47.11
C GLU A 609 -21.60 -7.73 46.98
N ALA A 610 -22.05 -8.23 45.82
CA ALA A 610 -23.47 -8.58 45.60
C ALA A 610 -23.80 -10.04 45.96
N ASP A 611 -22.83 -10.96 45.88
CA ASP A 611 -23.05 -12.39 46.12
C ASP A 611 -22.94 -12.81 47.59
N VAL A 612 -22.55 -11.91 48.49
CA VAL A 612 -22.52 -12.15 49.95
C VAL A 612 -23.90 -12.03 50.60
N TYR A 613 -24.89 -11.39 49.94
CA TYR A 613 -26.23 -11.20 50.50
C TYR A 613 -27.30 -12.21 50.04
N SER A 614 -26.97 -13.14 49.14
CA SER A 614 -27.94 -14.16 48.67
C SER A 614 -27.59 -15.62 49.04
N ALA A 615 -26.46 -15.88 49.70
CA ALA A 615 -26.12 -17.21 50.21
C ALA A 615 -26.77 -17.47 51.58
N GLY A 616 -28.10 -17.60 51.57
CA GLY A 616 -28.91 -17.80 52.77
C GLY A 616 -30.03 -18.81 52.61
N ALA A 617 -29.83 -19.94 51.91
CA ALA A 617 -30.65 -21.14 52.09
C ALA A 617 -30.07 -22.41 51.42
N SER A 618 -29.73 -23.38 52.27
CA SER A 618 -29.90 -24.84 52.11
C SER A 618 -29.14 -25.64 51.04
N HIS A 619 -28.09 -26.32 51.51
CA HIS A 619 -27.77 -27.76 51.33
C HIS A 619 -28.70 -28.63 50.44
N SER A 620 -28.15 -29.36 49.45
CA SER A 620 -27.86 -30.81 49.54
C SER A 620 -27.36 -31.41 48.20
N GLU A 621 -26.14 -31.95 48.24
CA GLU A 621 -25.53 -33.10 47.55
C GLU A 621 -26.42 -34.01 46.65
N TRP A 622 -25.94 -34.40 45.45
CA TRP A 622 -25.80 -35.80 44.95
C TRP A 622 -25.25 -35.87 43.50
N ASP A 623 -24.50 -36.95 43.27
CA ASP A 623 -23.76 -37.37 42.07
C ASP A 623 -24.61 -37.81 40.85
N GLN A 624 -23.90 -37.89 39.71
CA GLN A 624 -23.97 -38.92 38.65
C GLN A 624 -24.82 -38.69 37.36
N VAL A 625 -24.06 -38.57 36.24
CA VAL A 625 -24.20 -39.22 34.90
C VAL A 625 -25.56 -39.20 34.17
N GLY A 626 -25.54 -38.68 32.93
CA GLY A 626 -26.40 -39.17 31.84
C GLY A 626 -26.87 -38.12 30.83
N SER A 627 -26.38 -38.24 29.59
CA SER A 627 -26.80 -37.50 28.39
C SER A 627 -28.31 -37.49 28.13
N LEU A 628 -28.82 -36.40 27.55
CA LEU A 628 -29.57 -36.42 26.27
C LEU A 628 -29.83 -35.01 25.71
N LYS A 629 -29.76 -34.94 24.38
CA LYS A 629 -30.28 -33.87 23.51
C LYS A 629 -31.78 -33.68 23.77
N ASP A 630 -32.26 -32.43 23.86
CA ASP A 630 -33.09 -31.85 22.80
C ASP A 630 -33.40 -30.36 23.03
N VAL A 631 -33.13 -29.61 21.97
CA VAL A 631 -33.79 -28.40 21.43
C VAL A 631 -34.85 -27.70 22.29
N ASN A 632 -34.62 -26.41 22.58
CA ASN A 632 -35.64 -25.37 22.38
C ASN A 632 -35.02 -24.01 22.04
N GLN A 633 -35.47 -23.50 20.89
CA GLN A 633 -35.13 -22.24 20.23
C GLN A 633 -35.83 -21.05 20.94
N PRO A 634 -35.21 -19.87 21.09
CA PRO A 634 -35.94 -18.64 21.35
C PRO A 634 -36.36 -17.96 20.03
N SER A 635 -37.64 -17.60 19.99
CA SER A 635 -38.39 -16.94 18.92
C SER A 635 -37.93 -15.52 18.59
N SER A 636 -38.01 -15.18 17.29
CA SER A 636 -37.81 -13.84 16.72
C SER A 636 -38.86 -12.82 17.19
N PRO A 637 -38.55 -11.51 17.31
CA PRO A 637 -39.55 -10.47 17.51
C PRO A 637 -40.11 -9.94 16.19
N ILE A 638 -41.43 -9.76 16.16
CA ILE A 638 -42.20 -9.15 15.06
C ILE A 638 -42.35 -7.64 15.29
N THR A 639 -42.13 -6.92 14.20
CA THR A 639 -42.47 -5.56 13.75
C THR A 639 -43.47 -4.69 14.52
N VAL A 640 -43.21 -3.38 14.49
CA VAL A 640 -44.22 -2.31 14.36
C VAL A 640 -43.76 -1.30 13.30
N THR A 641 -44.64 -1.08 12.32
CA THR A 641 -44.60 -0.15 11.19
C THR A 641 -44.89 1.29 11.60
N ASP A 642 -44.23 2.26 10.96
CA ASP A 642 -44.81 3.56 10.64
C ASP A 642 -44.39 4.00 9.22
N ASN A 643 -45.37 4.46 8.45
CA ASN A 643 -45.30 4.84 7.03
C ASN A 643 -44.58 6.18 6.82
N TRP A 644 -43.78 6.28 5.75
CA TRP A 644 -43.71 7.51 4.96
C TRP A 644 -43.48 7.21 3.48
N GLU A 645 -44.28 7.89 2.65
CA GLU A 645 -44.47 7.72 1.21
C GLU A 645 -43.22 8.10 0.39
N SER A 646 -42.93 7.29 -0.62
CA SER A 646 -41.90 7.57 -1.64
C SER A 646 -42.55 8.13 -2.89
N GLN A 647 -42.13 9.34 -3.31
CA GLN A 647 -42.38 9.86 -4.65
C GLN A 647 -41.12 9.64 -5.50
N THR A 648 -41.22 8.76 -6.49
CA THR A 648 -40.27 8.69 -7.62
C THR A 648 -41.05 8.75 -8.91
N THR A 649 -40.90 9.85 -9.64
CA THR A 649 -41.39 10.01 -11.01
C THR A 649 -40.27 9.71 -12.01
N THR A 650 -40.47 8.68 -12.83
CA THR A 650 -39.88 8.55 -14.17
C THR A 650 -41.01 8.74 -15.19
N PRO A 651 -40.84 9.54 -16.25
CA PRO A 651 -41.74 9.50 -17.39
C PRO A 651 -41.09 8.74 -18.55
N ASN A 652 -41.85 7.84 -19.18
CA ASN A 652 -41.57 7.35 -20.52
C ASN A 652 -42.76 7.63 -21.45
N VAL A 653 -42.47 8.38 -22.51
CA VAL A 653 -42.97 8.28 -23.90
C VAL A 653 -44.46 8.50 -24.17
N SER A 654 -44.76 9.53 -24.98
CA SER A 654 -45.46 9.41 -26.28
C SER A 654 -45.50 10.77 -26.99
N GLY A 655 -44.98 10.81 -28.22
CA GLY A 655 -44.92 11.98 -29.12
C GLY A 655 -43.90 11.76 -30.22
#